data_AF-A0A2K1PBQ8-F1
#
_entry.id   AF-A0A2K1PBQ8-F1
#
_cell.length_a   1.000
_cell.length_b   1.000
_cell.length_c   1.000
_cell.angle_alpha   90.00
_cell.angle_beta   90.00
_cell.angle_gamma   90.00
#
_symmetry.space_group_name_H-M   'P 1'
#
loop_
_entity.id
_entity.type
_entity.pdbx_description
1 polymer ?
#
loop_
_entity_poly.entity_id
_entity_poly.type
_entity_poly.pdbx_seq_one_letter_code
_entity_poly.pdbx_strand_id
1 'polypeptide(L)'
;MAMIEKKNYTLRHIILIICIVVILFPLVWLISTSIRRDNAAFSPKLFSNRLTVNNYKDLILQTPNVPELINELNSLSSYIGEYSGLSTSEAQNKATKFLTSLEEYFAETQNNFEDLENSYDEIFTIYETQYKDQFYNDINKIRNEDYQTFQEELTTILSLSQSMGINVDTTQLQTLLGEYFTQRKEIITNLENSSLNKDSEYYIETVNTILQIPLKTSAWKVRTYRRWVKEEPEAGRFEESILSLSERWDSIETEIENIQNSIQIQSNELYGESISQVSQLEAELNDINSQISQITSQQALLEGQNSEIYNSLSALFDIFIVEKERLYAAYNILSGQDLTNVEGKTPLFGEDKSFYDNVQKFSQILPLALEDLNSIEMFIENGFVETLELFTEVYQFLNDNFTKIYAIKDSTSILPSYQAAKSSTLKLSENIDELLPLTSQYSSNTQQLAQYSAQLNTLREQKNEIQNTLTQIKQENEEILSNLEKIQNLPFLLVYMESANQEITNNFESVNYASFMSSNYYPYFTPDRDRYVLMNWYNNLLESKQRFDQGREKLTVIQNQMEENLNIFNTNLSEYLTLNQGGNVTTIEPLSEIETLYNTQYGKASADIARASRIVSDLSNYTDYSELKSKLRSIDKDLYLLQEDWSAKVRKPFMRWLLNSIIVAGITSVLTVLITSVAAYPFSRMRFVGRKQGLFFLMIIQMFPGVMFMIAIYGILKFMGDYFGVFGLDSLDGLIFAYMGGIAYNMWLFKGYYDTIPDSLEESAMIDGATRFQTFWRIVLPLSLPIIAVVMILTFMNIFNEFVMARIVLQSEANYTYAVGLQTFSTGPYETEWGLFTAASLLGAVPMIILFLSLQKWIIGGLTQGSVKG
;
A
#
# COMPACT_ATOMS: atom_id res chain seq x y z
N MET A 1 14.85 46.55 -52.82
CA MET A 1 15.64 45.67 -51.92
C MET A 1 15.15 45.93 -50.51
N ALA A 2 14.31 45.05 -49.96
CA ALA A 2 13.91 45.09 -48.56
C ALA A 2 14.68 43.99 -47.82
N MET A 3 15.39 44.41 -46.78
CA MET A 3 16.28 43.59 -45.95
C MET A 3 15.44 42.58 -45.15
N ILE A 4 15.71 41.29 -45.31
CA ILE A 4 15.08 40.21 -44.54
C ILE A 4 15.72 40.20 -43.15
N GLU A 5 14.96 40.57 -42.11
CA GLU A 5 15.36 40.41 -40.72
C GLU A 5 15.56 38.92 -40.39
N LYS A 6 16.79 38.55 -39.99
CA LYS A 6 17.06 37.25 -39.36
C LYS A 6 16.45 37.24 -37.95
N LYS A 7 15.18 36.82 -37.83
CA LYS A 7 14.60 36.49 -36.52
C LYS A 7 15.30 35.26 -35.91
N ASN A 8 15.68 35.38 -34.64
CA ASN A 8 16.39 34.34 -33.91
C ASN A 8 15.41 33.23 -33.52
N TYR A 9 15.33 32.15 -34.31
CA TYR A 9 14.38 31.05 -34.11
C TYR A 9 14.76 30.08 -32.99
N THR A 10 15.88 30.30 -32.29
CA THR A 10 16.42 29.39 -31.27
C THR A 10 15.42 29.09 -30.16
N LEU A 11 14.74 30.09 -29.62
CA LEU A 11 13.73 29.91 -28.56
C LEU A 11 12.55 29.03 -29.03
N ARG A 12 12.08 29.22 -30.27
CA ARG A 12 11.02 28.40 -30.85
C ARG A 12 11.46 26.94 -30.99
N HIS A 13 12.70 26.69 -31.42
CA HIS A 13 13.23 25.33 -31.53
C HIS A 13 13.38 24.68 -30.15
N ILE A 14 13.83 25.42 -29.13
CA ILE A 14 13.90 24.91 -27.75
C ILE A 14 12.51 24.52 -27.24
N ILE A 15 11.51 25.38 -27.42
CA ILE A 15 10.11 25.07 -27.03
C ILE A 15 9.60 23.84 -27.77
N LEU A 16 9.83 23.75 -29.08
CA LEU A 16 9.43 22.59 -29.87
C LEU A 16 10.14 21.31 -29.42
N ILE A 17 11.42 21.37 -29.09
CA ILE A 17 12.18 20.22 -28.57
C ILE A 17 11.60 19.78 -27.21
N ILE A 18 11.32 20.72 -26.30
CA ILE A 18 10.69 20.39 -25.01
C ILE A 18 9.32 19.75 -25.24
N CYS A 19 8.50 20.31 -26.13
CA CYS A 19 7.20 19.72 -26.47
C CYS A 19 7.35 18.30 -27.04
N ILE A 20 8.33 18.08 -27.93
CA ILE A 20 8.61 16.75 -28.49
C ILE A 20 9.02 15.78 -27.38
N VAL A 21 9.90 16.18 -26.45
CA VAL A 21 10.32 15.33 -25.33
C VAL A 21 9.13 14.94 -24.46
N VAL A 22 8.25 15.90 -24.11
CA VAL A 22 7.06 15.65 -23.30
C VAL A 22 6.07 14.73 -24.03
N ILE A 23 5.86 14.94 -25.34
CA ILE A 23 4.96 14.12 -26.16
C ILE A 23 5.49 12.70 -26.35
N LEU A 24 6.80 12.54 -26.51
CA LEU A 24 7.43 11.22 -26.73
C LEU A 24 7.72 10.48 -25.43
N PHE A 25 7.76 11.15 -24.28
CA PHE A 25 8.09 10.52 -23.00
C PHE A 25 7.21 9.30 -22.68
N PRO A 26 5.87 9.33 -22.81
CA PRO A 26 5.03 8.15 -22.58
C PRO A 26 5.40 6.98 -23.48
N LEU A 27 5.75 7.23 -24.75
CA LEU A 27 6.17 6.19 -25.69
C LEU A 27 7.52 5.60 -25.30
N VAL A 28 8.49 6.45 -24.92
CA VAL A 28 9.81 6.02 -24.45
C VAL A 28 9.69 5.19 -23.17
N TRP A 29 8.87 5.65 -22.24
CA TRP A 29 8.57 4.92 -21.01
C TRP A 29 7.93 3.56 -21.30
N LEU A 30 6.95 3.51 -22.19
CA LEU A 30 6.22 2.28 -22.54
C LEU A 30 7.15 1.27 -23.23
N ILE A 31 8.00 1.72 -24.16
CA ILE A 31 9.03 0.88 -24.78
C ILE A 31 10.03 0.38 -23.73
N SER A 32 10.56 1.28 -22.89
CA SER A 32 11.55 0.92 -21.86
C SER A 32 10.99 -0.09 -20.87
N THR A 33 9.77 0.10 -20.37
CA THR A 33 9.10 -0.81 -19.43
C THR A 33 8.78 -2.15 -20.07
N SER A 34 8.44 -2.20 -21.37
CA SER A 34 8.15 -3.47 -22.06
C SER A 34 9.35 -4.41 -22.16
N ILE A 35 10.57 -3.88 -22.14
CA ILE A 35 11.83 -4.63 -22.22
C ILE A 35 12.54 -4.76 -20.86
N ARG A 36 11.85 -4.42 -19.77
CA ARG A 36 12.37 -4.53 -18.39
C ARG A 36 11.93 -5.84 -17.74
N ARG A 37 12.78 -6.33 -16.83
CA ARG A 37 12.51 -7.52 -15.99
C ARG A 37 11.71 -7.23 -14.73
N ASP A 38 11.78 -6.00 -14.23
CA ASP A 38 11.07 -5.64 -13.02
C ASP A 38 9.63 -5.20 -13.36
N ASN A 39 8.71 -5.45 -12.44
CA ASN A 39 7.30 -5.08 -12.59
C ASN A 39 6.99 -3.68 -12.02
N ALA A 40 7.98 -2.82 -11.77
CA ALA A 40 7.71 -1.50 -11.20
C ALA A 40 7.27 -0.49 -12.27
N ALA A 41 6.19 0.24 -11.98
CA ALA A 41 5.69 1.33 -12.82
C ALA A 41 6.79 2.35 -13.19
N PHE A 42 7.60 2.72 -12.21
CA PHE A 42 8.74 3.63 -12.37
C PHE A 42 9.99 3.00 -11.74
N SER A 43 11.04 2.83 -12.53
CA SER A 43 12.35 2.49 -12.01
C SER A 43 13.10 3.75 -11.57
N PRO A 44 14.06 3.64 -10.65
CA PRO A 44 15.04 4.70 -10.39
C PRO A 44 15.83 5.12 -11.64
N LYS A 45 15.96 4.24 -12.64
CA LYS A 45 16.65 4.51 -13.91
C LYS A 45 15.68 4.41 -15.10
N LEU A 46 15.62 5.45 -15.94
CA LEU A 46 14.74 5.47 -17.12
C LEU A 46 15.00 4.28 -18.07
N PHE A 47 16.26 3.87 -18.19
CA PHE A 47 16.68 2.67 -18.90
C PHE A 47 17.21 1.67 -17.87
N SER A 48 16.62 0.48 -17.83
CA SER A 48 17.08 -0.56 -16.93
C SER A 48 18.38 -1.17 -17.43
N ASN A 49 19.25 -1.53 -16.47
CA ASN A 49 20.43 -2.34 -16.73
C ASN A 49 20.07 -3.81 -17.03
N ARG A 50 18.80 -4.20 -16.82
CA ARG A 50 18.27 -5.57 -16.93
C ARG A 50 17.27 -5.66 -18.08
N LEU A 51 17.78 -5.62 -19.31
CA LEU A 51 16.95 -5.77 -20.51
C LEU A 51 16.50 -7.23 -20.69
N THR A 52 15.27 -7.41 -21.16
CA THR A 52 14.66 -8.70 -21.51
C THR A 52 13.66 -8.55 -22.64
N VAL A 53 13.36 -9.65 -23.33
CA VAL A 53 12.25 -9.75 -24.29
C VAL A 53 11.20 -10.76 -23.83
N ASN A 54 11.30 -11.25 -22.59
CA ASN A 54 10.44 -12.32 -22.07
C ASN A 54 8.97 -11.89 -22.03
N ASN A 55 8.66 -10.64 -21.68
CA ASN A 55 7.28 -10.12 -21.76
C ASN A 55 6.64 -10.35 -23.15
N TYR A 56 7.42 -10.21 -24.24
CA TYR A 56 6.92 -10.49 -25.59
C TYR A 56 6.82 -11.99 -25.88
N LYS A 57 7.80 -12.79 -25.43
CA LYS A 57 7.75 -14.25 -25.57
C LYS A 57 6.53 -14.83 -24.84
N ASP A 58 6.25 -14.38 -23.63
CA ASP A 58 5.12 -14.83 -22.82
C ASP A 58 3.78 -14.53 -23.50
N LEU A 59 3.65 -13.35 -24.12
CA LEU A 59 2.44 -12.96 -24.86
C LEU A 59 2.26 -13.73 -26.18
N ILE A 60 3.36 -14.04 -26.88
CA ILE A 60 3.34 -14.64 -28.23
C ILE A 60 3.39 -16.17 -28.19
N LEU A 61 4.39 -16.73 -27.53
CA LEU A 61 4.73 -18.16 -27.58
C LEU A 61 4.00 -18.96 -26.50
N GLN A 62 3.65 -18.32 -25.37
CA GLN A 62 2.89 -18.94 -24.27
C GLN A 62 3.42 -20.32 -23.88
N THR A 63 4.74 -20.47 -23.75
CA THR A 63 5.34 -21.74 -23.29
C THR A 63 4.96 -21.96 -21.83
N PRO A 64 4.33 -23.10 -21.50
CA PRO A 64 3.94 -23.39 -20.12
C PRO A 64 5.21 -23.59 -19.29
N ASN A 65 5.22 -23.05 -18.08
CA ASN A 65 6.28 -23.25 -17.11
C ASN A 65 5.92 -24.41 -16.17
N VAL A 66 6.80 -24.76 -15.22
CA VAL A 66 6.63 -25.96 -14.39
C VAL A 66 5.26 -26.04 -13.70
N PRO A 67 4.78 -25.00 -12.98
CA PRO A 67 3.48 -25.05 -12.31
C PRO A 67 2.30 -25.16 -13.28
N GLU A 68 2.41 -24.51 -14.43
CA GLU A 68 1.34 -24.56 -15.44
C GLU A 68 1.27 -25.93 -16.11
N LEU A 69 2.40 -26.55 -16.42
CA LEU A 69 2.43 -27.92 -16.94
C LEU A 69 1.76 -28.90 -15.97
N ILE A 70 1.96 -28.72 -14.66
CA ILE A 70 1.28 -29.50 -13.61
C ILE A 70 -0.24 -29.25 -13.63
N ASN A 71 -0.67 -27.98 -13.71
CA ASN A 71 -2.08 -27.62 -13.81
C ASN A 71 -2.75 -28.18 -15.06
N GLU A 72 -2.05 -28.16 -16.20
CA GLU A 72 -2.52 -28.70 -17.48
C GLU A 72 -2.65 -30.23 -17.40
N LEU A 73 -1.70 -30.92 -16.75
CA LEU A 73 -1.82 -32.35 -16.46
C LEU A 73 -3.02 -32.67 -15.55
N ASN A 74 -3.26 -31.87 -14.51
CA ASN A 74 -4.43 -32.01 -13.63
C ASN A 74 -5.76 -31.78 -14.38
N SER A 75 -5.82 -30.73 -15.19
CA SER A 75 -7.01 -30.36 -15.96
C SER A 75 -7.31 -31.39 -17.05
N LEU A 76 -6.28 -31.84 -17.75
CA LEU A 76 -6.37 -32.86 -18.80
C LEU A 76 -6.79 -34.21 -18.22
N SER A 77 -6.19 -34.60 -17.10
CA SER A 77 -6.51 -35.88 -16.46
C SER A 77 -7.88 -35.92 -15.80
N SER A 78 -8.47 -34.76 -15.54
CA SER A 78 -9.85 -34.62 -15.06
C SER A 78 -10.87 -34.31 -16.18
N TYR A 79 -10.43 -34.19 -17.45
CA TYR A 79 -11.26 -33.78 -18.58
C TYR A 79 -12.01 -32.45 -18.35
N ILE A 80 -11.36 -31.49 -17.70
CA ILE A 80 -11.94 -30.17 -17.38
C ILE A 80 -11.53 -29.15 -18.44
N GLY A 81 -12.39 -28.15 -18.69
CA GLY A 81 -12.08 -27.04 -19.59
C GLY A 81 -11.97 -27.48 -21.04
N GLU A 82 -10.87 -27.12 -21.71
CA GLU A 82 -10.64 -27.43 -23.13
C GLU A 82 -10.43 -28.93 -23.41
N TYR A 83 -10.22 -29.73 -22.36
CA TYR A 83 -9.98 -31.17 -22.45
C TYR A 83 -11.25 -32.02 -22.38
N SER A 84 -12.39 -31.41 -22.05
CA SER A 84 -13.68 -32.11 -21.86
C SER A 84 -14.16 -32.93 -23.05
N GLY A 85 -13.76 -32.56 -24.27
CA GLY A 85 -14.15 -33.25 -25.51
C GLY A 85 -13.17 -34.30 -26.03
N LEU A 86 -12.05 -34.55 -25.35
CA LEU A 86 -10.99 -35.44 -25.86
C LEU A 86 -11.30 -36.91 -25.64
N SER A 87 -10.85 -37.76 -26.56
CA SER A 87 -10.75 -39.21 -26.32
C SER A 87 -9.58 -39.55 -25.40
N THR A 88 -9.60 -40.72 -24.76
CA THR A 88 -8.51 -41.20 -23.89
C THR A 88 -7.16 -41.27 -24.61
N SER A 89 -7.16 -41.67 -25.89
CA SER A 89 -5.92 -41.72 -26.70
C SER A 89 -5.38 -40.32 -27.02
N GLU A 90 -6.25 -39.35 -27.29
CA GLU A 90 -5.84 -37.96 -27.53
C GLU A 90 -5.34 -37.30 -26.24
N ALA A 91 -6.01 -37.56 -25.11
CA ALA A 91 -5.57 -37.11 -23.79
C ALA A 91 -4.20 -37.71 -23.44
N GLN A 92 -3.99 -39.00 -23.65
CA GLN A 92 -2.72 -39.68 -23.40
C GLN A 92 -1.58 -39.07 -24.23
N ASN A 93 -1.78 -38.87 -25.53
CA ASN A 93 -0.78 -38.25 -26.40
C ASN A 93 -0.42 -36.81 -25.97
N LYS A 94 -1.40 -36.04 -25.50
CA LYS A 94 -1.15 -34.69 -24.97
C LYS A 94 -0.42 -34.74 -23.62
N ALA A 95 -0.84 -35.62 -22.71
CA ALA A 95 -0.20 -35.81 -21.42
C ALA A 95 1.29 -36.18 -21.56
N THR A 96 1.62 -37.11 -22.47
CA THR A 96 3.02 -37.47 -22.75
C THR A 96 3.85 -36.28 -23.19
N LYS A 97 3.30 -35.35 -23.99
CA LYS A 97 4.02 -34.14 -24.38
C LYS A 97 4.29 -33.21 -23.20
N PHE A 98 3.31 -33.03 -22.32
CA PHE A 98 3.49 -32.23 -21.10
C PHE A 98 4.51 -32.84 -20.16
N LEU A 99 4.52 -34.17 -20.03
CA LEU A 99 5.53 -34.90 -19.26
C LEU A 99 6.93 -34.71 -19.83
N THR A 100 7.12 -34.85 -21.15
CA THR A 100 8.42 -34.59 -21.79
C THR A 100 8.88 -33.14 -21.58
N SER A 101 7.99 -32.16 -21.67
CA SER A 101 8.35 -30.76 -21.38
C SER A 101 8.76 -30.55 -19.92
N LEU A 102 8.09 -31.21 -18.97
CA LEU A 102 8.50 -31.16 -17.55
C LEU A 102 9.90 -31.76 -17.34
N GLU A 103 10.18 -32.91 -17.95
CA GLU A 103 11.50 -33.55 -17.91
C GLU A 103 12.60 -32.65 -18.50
N GLU A 104 12.32 -31.95 -19.61
CA GLU A 104 13.23 -30.97 -20.21
C GLU A 104 13.52 -29.79 -19.26
N TYR A 105 12.49 -29.22 -18.61
CA TYR A 105 12.67 -28.15 -17.62
C TYR A 105 13.52 -28.57 -16.42
N PHE A 106 13.30 -29.80 -15.95
CA PHE A 106 14.05 -30.39 -14.85
C PHE A 106 15.53 -30.58 -15.19
N ALA A 107 15.82 -31.03 -16.41
CA ALA A 107 17.20 -31.11 -16.92
C ALA A 107 17.84 -29.72 -17.08
N GLU A 108 17.11 -28.74 -17.64
CA GLU A 108 17.58 -27.37 -17.81
C GLU A 108 17.86 -26.69 -16.46
N THR A 109 17.02 -26.93 -15.46
CA THR A 109 17.22 -26.43 -14.09
C THR A 109 18.54 -26.90 -13.49
N GLN A 110 18.90 -28.17 -13.69
CA GLN A 110 20.17 -28.72 -13.20
C GLN A 110 21.38 -28.11 -13.92
N ASN A 111 21.30 -27.93 -15.25
CA ASN A 111 22.35 -27.24 -16.00
C ASN A 111 22.51 -25.78 -15.53
N ASN A 112 21.41 -25.08 -15.29
CA ASN A 112 21.42 -23.71 -14.80
C ASN A 112 22.07 -23.61 -13.40
N PHE A 113 21.88 -24.61 -12.53
CA PHE A 113 22.58 -24.65 -11.24
C PHE A 113 24.10 -24.80 -11.39
N GLU A 114 24.56 -25.65 -12.32
CA GLU A 114 25.99 -25.86 -12.60
C GLU A 114 26.62 -24.59 -13.19
N ASP A 115 25.95 -23.95 -14.15
CA ASP A 115 26.40 -22.70 -14.77
C ASP A 115 26.49 -21.55 -13.74
N LEU A 116 25.52 -21.45 -12.83
CA LEU A 116 25.53 -20.47 -11.76
C LEU A 116 26.66 -20.75 -10.75
N GLU A 117 26.89 -22.01 -10.37
CA GLU A 117 28.00 -22.40 -9.50
C GLU A 117 29.34 -21.96 -10.12
N ASN A 118 29.56 -22.32 -11.38
CA ASN A 118 30.76 -21.95 -12.13
C ASN A 118 30.94 -20.42 -12.21
N SER A 119 29.83 -19.68 -12.40
CA SER A 119 29.86 -18.21 -12.46
C SER A 119 30.25 -17.58 -11.12
N TYR A 120 29.78 -18.15 -10.00
CA TYR A 120 30.19 -17.72 -8.67
C TYR A 120 31.67 -18.02 -8.39
N ASP A 121 32.12 -19.24 -8.72
CA ASP A 121 33.53 -19.62 -8.54
C ASP A 121 34.47 -18.74 -9.37
N GLU A 122 34.04 -18.40 -10.59
CA GLU A 122 34.79 -17.52 -11.48
C GLU A 122 34.92 -16.10 -10.90
N ILE A 123 33.84 -15.51 -10.37
CA ILE A 123 33.92 -14.16 -9.79
C ILE A 123 34.73 -14.13 -8.49
N PHE A 124 34.65 -15.16 -7.64
CA PHE A 124 35.52 -15.29 -6.46
C PHE A 124 36.98 -15.41 -6.86
N THR A 125 37.28 -16.23 -7.88
CA THR A 125 38.65 -16.40 -8.39
C THR A 125 39.20 -15.08 -8.93
N ILE A 126 38.40 -14.32 -9.68
CA ILE A 126 38.81 -13.02 -10.23
C ILE A 126 39.04 -12.00 -9.12
N TYR A 127 38.17 -11.97 -8.11
CA TYR A 127 38.40 -11.15 -6.92
C TYR A 127 39.74 -11.47 -6.27
N GLU A 128 39.98 -12.74 -5.91
CA GLU A 128 41.18 -13.17 -5.19
C GLU A 128 42.47 -12.97 -5.99
N THR A 129 42.44 -13.19 -7.30
CA THR A 129 43.66 -13.17 -8.15
C THR A 129 44.00 -11.82 -8.76
N GLN A 130 43.01 -10.95 -8.98
CA GLN A 130 43.22 -9.70 -9.74
C GLN A 130 42.86 -8.44 -8.96
N TYR A 131 41.78 -8.46 -8.17
CA TYR A 131 41.22 -7.21 -7.60
C TYR A 131 41.42 -7.07 -6.09
N LYS A 132 41.74 -8.13 -5.35
CA LYS A 132 41.87 -8.11 -3.88
C LYS A 132 42.77 -6.98 -3.36
N ASP A 133 43.98 -6.86 -3.89
CA ASP A 133 44.92 -5.81 -3.47
C ASP A 133 44.38 -4.42 -3.80
N GLN A 134 43.69 -4.26 -4.94
CA GLN A 134 43.07 -3.01 -5.34
C GLN A 134 41.90 -2.64 -4.41
N PHE A 135 41.07 -3.61 -4.03
CA PHE A 135 40.00 -3.42 -3.04
C PHE A 135 40.56 -2.92 -1.71
N TYR A 136 41.63 -3.54 -1.19
CA TYR A 136 42.23 -3.09 0.07
C TYR A 136 42.86 -1.70 -0.04
N ASN A 137 43.44 -1.34 -1.18
CA ASN A 137 43.91 0.04 -1.42
C ASN A 137 42.76 1.05 -1.40
N ASP A 138 41.65 0.74 -2.07
CA ASP A 138 40.47 1.62 -2.14
C ASP A 138 39.74 1.71 -0.78
N ILE A 139 39.65 0.60 -0.04
CA ILE A 139 39.13 0.56 1.34
C ILE A 139 39.99 1.42 2.28
N ASN A 140 41.31 1.27 2.24
CA ASN A 140 42.21 2.05 3.07
C ASN A 140 42.21 3.54 2.71
N LYS A 141 41.90 3.88 1.46
CA LYS A 141 41.68 5.29 1.06
C LYS A 141 40.47 5.90 1.79
N ILE A 142 39.33 5.21 1.80
CA ILE A 142 38.12 5.65 2.54
C ILE A 142 38.45 5.82 4.03
N ARG A 143 39.11 4.82 4.63
CA ARG A 143 39.54 4.84 6.02
C ARG A 143 40.48 6.03 6.33
N ASN A 144 41.43 6.33 5.43
CA ASN A 144 42.32 7.48 5.58
C ASN A 144 41.56 8.81 5.54
N GLU A 145 40.55 8.93 4.67
CA GLU A 145 39.68 10.12 4.62
C GLU A 145 38.88 10.29 5.92
N ASP A 146 38.39 9.19 6.50
CA ASP A 146 37.74 9.20 7.82
C ASP A 146 38.72 9.68 8.92
N TYR A 147 39.95 9.16 8.94
CA TYR A 147 40.98 9.59 9.89
C TYR A 147 41.27 11.08 9.82
N GLN A 148 41.42 11.65 8.61
CA GLN A 148 41.63 13.09 8.43
C GLN A 148 40.43 13.91 8.94
N THR A 149 39.22 13.45 8.65
CA THR A 149 37.98 14.09 9.12
C THR A 149 37.93 14.14 10.65
N PHE A 150 38.25 13.02 11.31
CA PHE A 150 38.27 12.95 12.77
C PHE A 150 39.39 13.79 13.40
N GLN A 151 40.54 13.92 12.73
CA GLN A 151 41.61 14.81 13.20
C GLN A 151 41.22 16.29 13.15
N GLU A 152 40.56 16.72 12.06
CA GLU A 152 40.05 18.08 11.92
C GLU A 152 38.98 18.39 12.97
N GLU A 153 38.07 17.44 13.20
CA GLU A 153 37.03 17.55 14.22
C GLU A 153 37.60 17.59 15.63
N LEU A 154 38.59 16.74 15.95
CA LEU A 154 39.27 16.74 17.24
C LEU A 154 39.95 18.10 17.51
N THR A 155 40.63 18.65 16.51
CA THR A 155 41.27 19.98 16.60
C THR A 155 40.22 21.06 16.87
N THR A 156 39.08 20.98 16.21
CA THR A 156 37.95 21.91 16.38
C THR A 156 37.39 21.83 17.80
N ILE A 157 37.09 20.63 18.32
CA ILE A 157 36.52 20.45 19.65
C ILE A 157 37.53 20.85 20.75
N LEU A 158 38.83 20.58 20.57
CA LEU A 158 39.86 21.03 21.51
C LEU A 158 40.02 22.56 21.51
N SER A 159 39.88 23.22 20.36
CA SER A 159 39.87 24.69 20.31
C SER A 159 38.62 25.27 20.98
N LEU A 160 37.48 24.62 20.80
CA LEU A 160 36.22 24.96 21.42
C LEU A 160 36.28 24.82 22.94
N SER A 161 36.79 23.69 23.45
CA SER A 161 36.94 23.46 24.89
C SER A 161 37.83 24.52 25.54
N GLN A 162 38.95 24.87 24.91
CA GLN A 162 39.83 25.95 25.36
C GLN A 162 39.11 27.31 25.37
N SER A 163 38.33 27.63 24.34
CA SER A 163 37.56 28.88 24.30
C SER A 163 36.48 28.97 25.39
N MET A 164 35.95 27.82 25.80
CA MET A 164 34.97 27.68 26.88
C MET A 164 35.62 27.55 28.27
N GLY A 165 36.94 27.59 28.37
CA GLY A 165 37.68 27.47 29.63
C GLY A 165 37.77 26.04 30.19
N ILE A 166 37.40 25.02 29.40
CA ILE A 166 37.43 23.61 29.80
C ILE A 166 38.74 22.99 29.28
N ASN A 167 39.57 22.50 30.19
CA ASN A 167 40.78 21.78 29.85
C ASN A 167 40.51 20.27 29.79
N VAL A 168 40.79 19.66 28.64
CA VAL A 168 40.59 18.23 28.38
C VAL A 168 41.95 17.59 28.12
N ASP A 169 42.43 16.77 29.05
CA ASP A 169 43.64 15.96 28.84
C ASP A 169 43.27 14.61 28.22
N THR A 170 43.77 14.36 27.02
CA THR A 170 43.50 13.15 26.24
C THR A 170 44.68 12.20 26.19
N THR A 171 45.82 12.54 26.80
CA THR A 171 47.11 11.87 26.61
C THR A 171 47.07 10.41 27.05
N GLN A 172 46.44 10.16 28.21
CA GLN A 172 46.34 8.82 28.77
C GLN A 172 45.40 7.93 27.95
N LEU A 173 44.23 8.46 27.56
CA LEU A 173 43.29 7.75 26.69
C LEU A 173 43.91 7.40 25.33
N GLN A 174 44.62 8.32 24.69
CA GLN A 174 45.33 8.05 23.43
C GLN A 174 46.38 6.95 23.57
N THR A 175 47.11 6.92 24.70
CA THR A 175 48.08 5.86 25.00
C THR A 175 47.40 4.51 25.15
N LEU A 176 46.33 4.44 25.96
CA LEU A 176 45.55 3.21 26.17
C LEU A 176 44.94 2.68 24.87
N LEU A 177 44.40 3.57 24.03
CA LEU A 177 43.87 3.21 22.71
C LEU A 177 44.96 2.64 21.81
N GLY A 178 46.11 3.32 21.68
CA GLY A 178 47.24 2.83 20.89
C GLY A 178 47.74 1.45 21.33
N GLU A 179 47.87 1.21 22.64
CA GLU A 179 48.23 -0.10 23.19
C GLU A 179 47.17 -1.17 22.90
N TYR A 180 45.88 -0.85 23.06
CA TYR A 180 44.77 -1.76 22.79
C TYR A 180 44.75 -2.19 21.33
N PHE A 181 44.80 -1.25 20.38
CA PHE A 181 44.75 -1.57 18.96
C PHE A 181 46.01 -2.33 18.49
N THR A 182 47.17 -2.03 19.08
CA THR A 182 48.40 -2.79 18.82
C THR A 182 48.28 -4.24 19.28
N GLN A 183 47.80 -4.47 20.51
CA GLN A 183 47.58 -5.82 21.04
C GLN A 183 46.51 -6.57 20.25
N ARG A 184 45.43 -5.88 19.87
CA ARG A 184 44.36 -6.46 19.03
C ARG A 184 44.93 -6.98 17.71
N LYS A 185 45.77 -6.17 17.04
CA LYS A 185 46.43 -6.56 15.79
C LYS A 185 47.32 -7.78 15.97
N GLU A 186 48.12 -7.81 17.04
CA GLU A 186 48.97 -8.96 17.36
C GLU A 186 48.15 -10.25 17.56
N ILE A 187 47.02 -10.18 18.27
CA ILE A 187 46.14 -11.34 18.49
C ILE A 187 45.57 -11.83 17.16
N ILE A 188 45.07 -10.93 16.30
CA ILE A 188 44.53 -11.29 14.98
C ILE A 188 45.61 -11.93 14.11
N THR A 189 46.79 -11.33 14.00
CA THR A 189 47.91 -11.89 13.22
C THR A 189 48.34 -13.27 13.75
N ASN A 190 48.36 -13.48 15.05
CA ASN A 190 48.69 -14.79 15.63
C ASN A 190 47.58 -15.83 15.36
N LEU A 191 46.30 -15.44 15.38
CA LEU A 191 45.18 -16.29 14.99
C LEU A 191 45.24 -16.67 13.50
N GLU A 192 45.57 -15.73 12.62
CA GLU A 192 45.73 -15.97 11.18
C GLU A 192 46.89 -16.94 10.89
N ASN A 193 48.00 -16.81 11.60
CA ASN A 193 49.18 -17.67 11.44
C ASN A 193 49.05 -19.05 12.13
N SER A 194 47.96 -19.29 12.86
CA SER A 194 47.73 -20.56 13.54
C SER A 194 47.27 -21.68 12.58
N SER A 195 47.36 -22.94 13.03
CA SER A 195 46.81 -24.11 12.33
C SER A 195 45.31 -24.34 12.57
N LEU A 196 44.61 -23.40 13.23
CA LEU A 196 43.17 -23.49 13.47
C LEU A 196 42.38 -23.49 12.16
N ASN A 197 41.20 -24.13 12.17
CA ASN A 197 40.31 -24.13 11.01
C ASN A 197 39.67 -22.75 10.86
N LYS A 198 40.15 -21.98 9.89
CA LYS A 198 39.69 -20.61 9.58
C LYS A 198 38.25 -20.57 9.06
N ASP A 199 37.76 -21.69 8.54
CA ASP A 199 36.39 -21.81 8.03
C ASP A 199 35.40 -22.25 9.13
N SER A 200 35.87 -22.55 10.34
CA SER A 200 34.99 -22.92 11.45
C SER A 200 34.19 -21.71 11.94
N GLU A 201 32.90 -21.95 12.26
CA GLU A 201 32.01 -20.92 12.83
C GLU A 201 32.62 -20.25 14.07
N TYR A 202 33.32 -21.05 14.91
CA TYR A 202 33.98 -20.55 16.11
C TYR A 202 35.15 -19.60 15.85
N TYR A 203 35.97 -19.87 14.83
CA TYR A 203 37.05 -18.99 14.43
C TYR A 203 36.50 -17.65 13.94
N ILE A 204 35.52 -17.71 13.01
CA ILE A 204 34.83 -16.55 12.44
C ILE A 204 34.18 -15.69 13.53
N GLU A 205 33.43 -16.31 14.44
CA GLU A 205 32.77 -15.60 15.55
C GLU A 205 33.80 -14.96 16.49
N THR A 206 34.91 -15.63 16.77
CA THR A 206 35.96 -15.09 17.64
C THR A 206 36.68 -13.91 17.02
N VAL A 207 37.09 -14.01 15.75
CA VAL A 207 37.73 -12.90 15.02
C VAL A 207 36.81 -11.67 14.98
N ASN A 208 35.52 -11.86 14.66
CA ASN A 208 34.53 -10.78 14.69
C ASN A 208 34.37 -10.18 16.10
N THR A 209 34.34 -11.01 17.14
CA THR A 209 34.24 -10.52 18.53
C THR A 209 35.45 -9.66 18.91
N ILE A 210 36.67 -10.08 18.54
CA ILE A 210 37.91 -9.34 18.83
C ILE A 210 37.95 -8.00 18.09
N LEU A 211 37.40 -7.93 16.87
CA LEU A 211 37.37 -6.71 16.06
C LEU A 211 36.24 -5.74 16.45
N GLN A 212 35.27 -6.18 17.24
CA GLN A 212 34.13 -5.36 17.67
C GLN A 212 34.55 -4.26 18.67
N ILE A 213 33.96 -3.07 18.52
CA ILE A 213 34.09 -1.96 19.45
C ILE A 213 32.68 -1.50 19.89
N PRO A 214 32.39 -1.38 21.21
CA PRO A 214 33.21 -1.83 22.33
C PRO A 214 33.35 -3.35 22.36
N LEU A 215 34.44 -3.85 22.97
CA LEU A 215 34.73 -5.29 23.04
C LEU A 215 33.78 -5.98 24.03
N LYS A 216 32.82 -6.76 23.54
CA LYS A 216 31.79 -7.42 24.37
C LYS A 216 32.14 -8.86 24.74
N THR A 217 33.11 -9.06 25.65
CA THR A 217 33.54 -10.42 26.03
C THR A 217 32.54 -11.19 26.89
N SER A 218 31.58 -10.52 27.55
CA SER A 218 30.60 -11.15 28.45
C SER A 218 29.64 -12.12 27.74
N ALA A 219 29.29 -11.87 26.47
CA ALA A 219 28.49 -12.77 25.64
C ALA A 219 29.28 -14.01 25.16
N TRP A 220 30.58 -13.83 24.91
CA TRP A 220 31.49 -14.85 24.37
C TRP A 220 32.05 -15.79 25.46
N LYS A 221 32.26 -15.29 26.68
CA LYS A 221 33.08 -15.91 27.74
C LYS A 221 32.65 -17.29 28.28
N VAL A 222 31.39 -17.73 28.14
CA VAL A 222 30.94 -18.91 28.92
C VAL A 222 30.67 -20.17 28.09
N ARG A 223 30.20 -20.05 26.83
CA ARG A 223 29.70 -21.22 26.08
C ARG A 223 30.41 -21.48 24.76
N THR A 224 30.60 -20.46 23.93
CA THR A 224 31.14 -20.60 22.57
C THR A 224 32.63 -20.94 22.58
N TYR A 225 33.45 -20.14 23.27
CA TYR A 225 34.89 -20.40 23.36
C TYR A 225 35.23 -21.75 23.99
N ARG A 226 34.51 -22.13 25.06
CA ARG A 226 34.68 -23.45 25.71
C ARG A 226 34.28 -24.62 24.81
N ARG A 227 33.38 -24.42 23.84
CA ARG A 227 33.07 -25.43 22.82
C ARG A 227 34.16 -25.47 21.77
N TRP A 228 34.65 -24.32 21.33
CA TRP A 228 35.76 -24.25 20.39
C TRP A 228 37.01 -24.95 20.92
N VAL A 229 37.45 -24.68 22.16
CA VAL A 229 38.61 -25.35 22.76
C VAL A 229 38.41 -26.87 22.91
N LYS A 230 37.16 -27.35 23.01
CA LYS A 230 36.88 -28.80 23.02
C LYS A 230 37.05 -29.44 21.65
N GLU A 231 36.68 -28.72 20.59
CA GLU A 231 36.81 -29.18 19.20
C GLU A 231 38.25 -29.00 18.68
N GLU A 232 38.88 -27.88 19.02
CA GLU A 232 40.25 -27.50 18.65
C GLU A 232 41.05 -27.06 19.90
N PRO A 233 41.74 -27.99 20.60
CA PRO A 233 42.49 -27.68 21.83
C PRO A 233 43.57 -26.60 21.68
N GLU A 234 44.09 -26.40 20.47
CA GLU A 234 45.07 -25.36 20.17
C GLU A 234 44.51 -23.95 20.40
N ALA A 235 43.20 -23.74 20.23
CA ALA A 235 42.55 -22.46 20.46
C ALA A 235 42.76 -21.95 21.90
N GLY A 236 42.92 -22.85 22.87
CA GLY A 236 43.13 -22.51 24.29
C GLY A 236 44.36 -21.64 24.55
N ARG A 237 45.35 -21.62 23.64
CA ARG A 237 46.56 -20.78 23.77
C ARG A 237 46.27 -19.27 23.66
N PHE A 238 45.13 -18.90 23.09
CA PHE A 238 44.76 -17.49 22.87
C PHE A 238 43.90 -16.92 24.01
N GLU A 239 43.50 -17.74 24.99
CA GLU A 239 42.57 -17.34 26.06
C GLU A 239 43.11 -16.16 26.86
N GLU A 240 44.35 -16.26 27.33
CA GLU A 240 45.01 -15.23 28.14
C GLU A 240 45.15 -13.90 27.37
N SER A 241 45.55 -13.97 26.09
CA SER A 241 45.67 -12.78 25.25
C SER A 241 44.31 -12.10 25.02
N ILE A 242 43.26 -12.86 24.74
CA ILE A 242 41.90 -12.31 24.54
C ILE A 242 41.35 -11.72 25.85
N LEU A 243 41.59 -12.38 26.99
CA LEU A 243 41.21 -11.86 28.31
C LEU A 243 41.91 -10.54 28.63
N SER A 244 43.23 -10.46 28.40
CA SER A 244 43.99 -9.23 28.63
C SER A 244 43.54 -8.09 27.71
N LEU A 245 43.11 -8.38 26.49
CA LEU A 245 42.53 -7.40 25.58
C LEU A 245 41.20 -6.83 26.14
N SER A 246 40.39 -7.67 26.77
CA SER A 246 39.18 -7.24 27.48
C SER A 246 39.50 -6.29 28.63
N GLU A 247 40.47 -6.65 29.47
CA GLU A 247 40.86 -5.83 30.63
C GLU A 247 41.41 -4.45 30.20
N ARG A 248 42.08 -4.39 29.04
CA ARG A 248 42.50 -3.11 28.44
C ARG A 248 41.32 -2.27 27.98
N TRP A 249 40.30 -2.89 27.38
CA TRP A 249 39.08 -2.17 26.99
C TRP A 249 38.36 -1.62 28.23
N ASP A 250 38.26 -2.40 29.30
CA ASP A 250 37.69 -1.93 30.58
C ASP A 250 38.47 -0.71 31.13
N SER A 251 39.79 -0.68 30.94
CA SER A 251 40.64 0.47 31.29
C SER A 251 40.37 1.69 30.42
N ILE A 252 40.09 1.50 29.13
CA ILE A 252 39.66 2.58 28.21
C ILE A 252 38.31 3.15 28.64
N GLU A 253 37.33 2.31 28.94
CA GLU A 253 36.01 2.75 29.41
C GLU A 253 36.13 3.55 30.71
N THR A 254 36.94 3.06 31.66
CA THR A 254 37.22 3.79 32.91
C THR A 254 37.83 5.17 32.64
N GLU A 255 38.77 5.28 31.68
CA GLU A 255 39.39 6.55 31.35
C GLU A 255 38.45 7.51 30.59
N ILE A 256 37.58 6.98 29.72
CA ILE A 256 36.49 7.74 29.10
C ILE A 256 35.60 8.36 30.19
N GLU A 257 35.18 7.56 31.18
CA GLU A 257 34.39 8.04 32.32
C GLU A 257 35.14 9.11 33.13
N ASN A 258 36.44 8.92 33.39
CA ASN A 258 37.26 9.91 34.10
C ASN A 258 37.30 11.26 33.37
N ILE A 259 37.51 11.24 32.05
CA ILE A 259 37.54 12.46 31.22
C ILE A 259 36.16 13.13 31.22
N GLN A 260 35.08 12.36 31.03
CA GLN A 260 33.71 12.88 31.05
C GLN A 260 33.37 13.50 32.41
N ASN A 261 33.75 12.86 33.52
CA ASN A 261 33.55 13.38 34.86
C ASN A 261 34.35 14.68 35.09
N SER A 262 35.60 14.74 34.62
CA SER A 262 36.43 15.96 34.69
C SER A 262 35.81 17.12 33.92
N ILE A 263 35.32 16.86 32.69
CA ILE A 263 34.60 17.85 31.88
C ILE A 263 33.33 18.30 32.60
N GLN A 264 32.56 17.38 33.18
CA GLN A 264 31.34 17.70 33.89
C GLN A 264 31.59 18.57 35.13
N ILE A 265 32.65 18.30 35.88
CA ILE A 265 33.03 19.11 37.06
C ILE A 265 33.38 20.54 36.61
N GLN A 266 34.26 20.69 35.62
CA GLN A 266 34.65 22.01 35.09
C GLN A 266 33.45 22.77 34.49
N SER A 267 32.58 22.06 33.77
CA SER A 267 31.33 22.60 33.23
C SER A 267 30.41 23.11 34.33
N ASN A 268 30.25 22.36 35.42
CA ASN A 268 29.46 22.79 36.58
C ASN A 268 30.08 23.97 37.32
N GLU A 269 31.41 24.06 37.40
CA GLU A 269 32.08 25.22 38.02
C GLU A 269 31.92 26.51 37.21
N LEU A 270 31.95 26.41 35.87
CA LEU A 270 31.91 27.56 34.97
C LEU A 270 30.49 27.99 34.58
N TYR A 271 29.59 27.03 34.38
CA TYR A 271 28.24 27.22 33.83
C TYR A 271 27.13 26.70 34.76
N GLY A 272 27.48 26.21 35.96
CA GLY A 272 26.55 25.55 36.87
C GLY A 272 25.43 26.45 37.41
N GLU A 273 25.64 27.76 37.57
CA GLU A 273 24.55 28.67 37.95
C GLU A 273 23.47 28.73 36.86
N SER A 274 23.87 28.82 35.59
CA SER A 274 22.94 28.81 34.44
C SER A 274 22.25 27.45 34.26
N ILE A 275 22.97 26.34 34.52
CA ILE A 275 22.43 24.97 34.42
C ILE A 275 21.49 24.65 35.60
N SER A 276 21.80 25.10 36.81
CA SER A 276 20.99 24.86 38.01
C SER A 276 19.61 25.50 37.93
N GLN A 277 19.50 26.68 37.30
CA GLN A 277 18.22 27.35 37.06
C GLN A 277 17.31 26.53 36.13
N VAL A 278 17.86 25.88 35.11
CA VAL A 278 17.11 24.99 34.20
C VAL A 278 16.59 23.76 34.95
N SER A 279 17.45 23.10 35.74
CA SER A 279 17.05 21.89 36.49
C SER A 279 15.99 22.18 37.57
N GLN A 280 16.04 23.35 38.22
CA GLN A 280 15.02 23.76 39.20
C GLN A 280 13.65 23.97 38.54
N LEU A 281 13.60 24.71 37.42
CA LEU A 281 12.36 24.94 36.68
C LEU A 281 11.77 23.65 36.08
N GLU A 282 12.62 22.71 35.64
CA GLU A 282 12.16 21.38 35.18
C GLU A 282 11.57 20.53 36.32
N ALA A 283 12.13 20.60 37.52
CA ALA A 283 11.59 19.93 38.70
C ALA A 283 10.23 20.52 39.11
N GLU A 284 10.09 21.85 39.12
CA GLU A 284 8.82 22.55 39.38
C GLU A 284 7.75 22.20 38.33
N LEU A 285 8.15 22.15 37.05
CA LEU A 285 7.25 21.78 35.95
C LEU A 285 6.76 20.32 36.08
N ASN A 286 7.63 19.41 36.50
CA ASN A 286 7.27 18.01 36.74
C ASN A 286 6.29 17.86 37.91
N ASP A 287 6.47 18.61 38.99
CA ASP A 287 5.53 18.62 40.12
C ASP A 287 4.15 19.13 39.69
N ILE A 288 4.08 20.26 38.98
CA ILE A 288 2.81 20.80 38.47
C ILE A 288 2.12 19.83 37.51
N ASN A 289 2.87 19.17 36.61
CA ASN A 289 2.30 18.16 35.71
C ASN A 289 1.71 16.97 36.50
N SER A 290 2.35 16.56 37.59
CA SER A 290 1.84 15.52 38.50
C SER A 290 0.53 15.94 39.15
N GLN A 291 0.46 17.17 39.69
CA GLN A 291 -0.75 17.72 40.30
C GLN A 291 -1.92 17.82 39.31
N ILE A 292 -1.65 18.31 38.09
CA ILE A 292 -2.64 18.37 37.01
C ILE A 292 -3.17 16.97 36.67
N SER A 293 -2.28 15.97 36.56
CA SER A 293 -2.66 14.59 36.24
C SER A 293 -3.58 13.98 37.32
N GLN A 294 -3.27 14.21 38.60
CA GLN A 294 -4.08 13.73 39.72
C GLN A 294 -5.48 14.34 39.72
N ILE A 295 -5.61 15.66 39.58
CA ILE A 295 -6.90 16.34 39.57
C ILE A 295 -7.73 15.95 38.33
N THR A 296 -7.09 15.81 37.17
CA THR A 296 -7.76 15.37 35.94
C THR A 296 -8.35 13.96 36.08
N SER A 297 -7.62 13.06 36.74
CA SER A 297 -8.11 11.70 37.03
C SER A 297 -9.33 11.72 37.96
N GLN A 298 -9.32 12.56 39.01
CA GLN A 298 -10.45 12.73 39.92
C GLN A 298 -11.68 13.32 39.22
N GLN A 299 -11.48 14.28 38.32
CA GLN A 299 -12.54 14.86 37.50
C GLN A 299 -13.20 13.81 36.60
N ALA A 300 -12.41 13.00 35.88
CA ALA A 300 -12.93 11.95 35.00
C ALA A 300 -13.78 10.90 35.74
N LEU A 301 -13.40 10.56 36.98
CA LEU A 301 -14.17 9.64 37.82
C LEU A 301 -15.55 10.22 38.17
N LEU A 302 -15.61 11.49 38.58
CA LEU A 302 -16.88 12.15 38.91
C LEU A 302 -17.77 12.37 37.68
N GLU A 303 -17.18 12.71 36.53
CA GLU A 303 -17.91 12.81 35.26
C GLU A 303 -18.55 11.48 34.86
N GLY A 304 -17.82 10.37 35.03
CA GLY A 304 -18.34 9.02 34.83
C GLY A 304 -19.54 8.72 35.73
N GLN A 305 -19.43 9.03 37.03
CA GLN A 305 -20.54 8.87 37.99
C GLN A 305 -21.76 9.72 37.63
N ASN A 306 -21.56 10.99 37.26
CA ASN A 306 -22.66 11.86 36.85
C ASN A 306 -23.34 11.41 35.55
N SER A 307 -22.60 10.81 34.62
CA SER A 307 -23.18 10.21 33.40
C SER A 307 -24.11 9.06 33.74
N GLU A 308 -23.72 8.18 34.68
CA GLU A 308 -24.59 7.09 35.15
C GLU A 308 -25.85 7.62 35.84
N ILE A 309 -25.70 8.60 36.74
CA ILE A 309 -26.83 9.22 37.45
C ILE A 309 -27.77 9.94 36.47
N TYR A 310 -27.23 10.63 35.46
CA TYR A 310 -28.02 11.29 34.43
C TYR A 310 -28.89 10.29 33.66
N ASN A 311 -28.34 9.13 33.28
CA ASN A 311 -29.11 8.10 32.58
C ASN A 311 -30.27 7.58 33.45
N SER A 312 -30.05 7.38 34.75
CA SER A 312 -31.10 7.02 35.69
C SER A 312 -32.17 8.11 35.81
N LEU A 313 -31.77 9.37 35.95
CA LEU A 313 -32.69 10.52 36.02
C LEU A 313 -33.48 10.70 34.71
N SER A 314 -32.86 10.46 33.55
CA SER A 314 -33.52 10.51 32.24
C SER A 314 -34.59 9.42 32.10
N ALA A 315 -34.31 8.20 32.58
CA ALA A 315 -35.29 7.13 32.58
C ALA A 315 -36.50 7.45 33.48
N LEU A 316 -36.28 8.08 34.64
CA LEU A 316 -37.37 8.59 35.49
C LEU A 316 -38.17 9.68 34.79
N PHE A 317 -37.48 10.61 34.11
CA PHE A 317 -38.11 11.70 33.38
C PHE A 317 -39.01 11.19 32.26
N ASP A 318 -38.58 10.19 31.49
CA ASP A 318 -39.38 9.57 30.43
C ASP A 318 -40.71 9.00 30.95
N ILE A 319 -40.73 8.50 32.20
CA ILE A 319 -41.96 8.03 32.85
C ILE A 319 -42.83 9.23 33.26
N PHE A 320 -42.21 10.27 33.83
CA PHE A 320 -42.90 11.44 34.37
C PHE A 320 -43.59 12.24 33.25
N ILE A 321 -42.90 12.44 32.13
CA ILE A 321 -43.42 13.26 31.03
C ILE A 321 -44.68 12.65 30.40
N VAL A 322 -44.80 11.31 30.37
CA VAL A 322 -45.98 10.62 29.84
C VAL A 322 -47.24 10.92 30.66
N GLU A 323 -47.10 11.11 31.97
CA GLU A 323 -48.22 11.39 32.87
C GLU A 323 -48.44 12.90 33.08
N LYS A 324 -47.58 13.76 32.54
CA LYS A 324 -47.58 15.23 32.70
C LYS A 324 -48.94 15.86 32.37
N GLU A 325 -49.39 15.71 31.12
CA GLU A 325 -50.63 16.31 30.62
C GLU A 325 -51.87 15.75 31.33
N ARG A 326 -51.83 14.46 31.69
CA ARG A 326 -52.95 13.78 32.37
C ARG A 326 -53.12 14.30 33.79
N LEU A 327 -52.03 14.46 34.53
CA LEU A 327 -52.05 15.03 35.89
C LEU A 327 -52.45 16.51 35.86
N TYR A 328 -51.96 17.28 34.89
CA TYR A 328 -52.33 18.69 34.74
C TYR A 328 -53.82 18.88 34.44
N ALA A 329 -54.37 18.09 33.51
CA ALA A 329 -55.81 18.11 33.21
C ALA A 329 -56.65 17.71 34.43
N ALA A 330 -56.23 16.70 35.18
CA ALA A 330 -56.90 16.30 36.42
C ALA A 330 -56.87 17.42 37.47
N TYR A 331 -55.71 18.05 37.66
CA TYR A 331 -55.54 19.19 38.56
C TYR A 331 -56.47 20.35 38.22
N ASN A 332 -56.51 20.81 36.97
CA ASN A 332 -57.36 21.94 36.54
C ASN A 332 -58.86 21.71 36.82
N ILE A 333 -59.35 20.48 36.69
CA ILE A 333 -60.74 20.14 36.99
C ILE A 333 -60.98 20.11 38.50
N LEU A 334 -60.03 19.57 39.27
CA LEU A 334 -60.11 19.45 40.72
C LEU A 334 -60.00 20.81 41.42
N SER A 335 -59.10 21.68 40.97
CA SER A 335 -58.89 23.02 41.51
C SER A 335 -60.03 23.99 41.21
N GLY A 336 -60.80 23.73 40.14
CA GLY A 336 -62.00 24.51 39.79
C GLY A 336 -63.26 24.21 40.63
N GLN A 337 -63.20 23.26 41.57
CA GLN A 337 -64.36 22.91 42.41
C GLN A 337 -64.45 23.81 43.66
N ASP A 338 -65.67 24.19 44.07
CA ASP A 338 -65.88 24.87 45.35
C ASP A 338 -65.84 23.87 46.51
N LEU A 339 -64.70 23.83 47.20
CA LEU A 339 -64.44 22.94 48.34
C LEU A 339 -64.70 23.61 49.70
N THR A 340 -65.29 24.81 49.75
CA THR A 340 -65.44 25.60 50.99
C THR A 340 -66.39 24.95 52.01
N ASN A 341 -67.43 24.25 51.54
CA ASN A 341 -68.49 23.66 52.39
C ASN A 341 -68.41 22.12 52.48
N VAL A 342 -67.33 21.48 52.03
CA VAL A 342 -67.16 20.01 52.03
C VAL A 342 -66.48 19.57 53.32
N GLU A 343 -67.15 18.72 54.11
CA GLU A 343 -66.56 18.07 55.28
C GLU A 343 -65.65 16.91 54.84
N GLY A 344 -64.35 17.03 55.16
CA GLY A 344 -63.32 16.11 54.66
C GLY A 344 -63.43 14.69 55.25
N LYS A 345 -63.03 13.70 54.46
CA LYS A 345 -62.97 12.28 54.84
C LYS A 345 -61.62 11.69 54.48
N THR A 346 -61.04 10.90 55.37
CA THR A 346 -59.74 10.24 55.13
C THR A 346 -59.94 8.77 54.75
N PRO A 347 -59.24 8.24 53.72
CA PRO A 347 -59.23 6.82 53.43
C PRO A 347 -58.49 6.02 54.52
N LEU A 348 -59.12 4.94 55.03
CA LEU A 348 -58.55 4.12 56.10
C LEU A 348 -57.86 2.83 55.61
N PHE A 349 -58.31 2.24 54.49
CA PHE A 349 -57.79 1.00 53.91
C PHE A 349 -58.01 0.96 52.38
N GLY A 350 -57.25 0.11 51.67
CA GLY A 350 -57.39 -0.12 50.23
C GLY A 350 -56.57 0.85 49.36
N GLU A 351 -56.78 0.79 48.04
CA GLU A 351 -56.00 1.55 47.06
C GLU A 351 -56.05 3.08 47.27
N ASP A 352 -57.14 3.62 47.82
CA ASP A 352 -57.26 5.06 48.07
C ASP A 352 -56.37 5.52 49.23
N LYS A 353 -56.04 4.64 50.18
CA LYS A 353 -55.04 4.93 51.21
C LYS A 353 -53.64 5.00 50.58
N SER A 354 -53.32 4.05 49.70
CA SER A 354 -52.05 4.09 48.95
C SER A 354 -51.92 5.38 48.12
N PHE A 355 -53.02 5.83 47.50
CA PHE A 355 -53.02 7.11 46.79
C PHE A 355 -52.79 8.30 47.74
N TYR A 356 -53.46 8.33 48.90
CA TYR A 356 -53.26 9.36 49.91
C TYR A 356 -51.80 9.42 50.39
N ASP A 357 -51.23 8.28 50.79
CA ASP A 357 -49.86 8.19 51.31
C ASP A 357 -48.84 8.64 50.24
N ASN A 358 -49.06 8.26 48.98
CA ASN A 358 -48.20 8.70 47.87
C ASN A 358 -48.34 10.19 47.56
N VAL A 359 -49.54 10.79 47.63
CA VAL A 359 -49.69 12.24 47.44
C VAL A 359 -48.86 13.02 48.48
N GLN A 360 -48.90 12.58 49.75
CA GLN A 360 -48.08 13.19 50.81
C GLN A 360 -46.59 13.07 50.50
N LYS A 361 -46.16 11.87 50.09
CA LYS A 361 -44.76 11.58 49.74
C LYS A 361 -44.25 12.44 48.58
N PHE A 362 -45.03 12.56 47.50
CA PHE A 362 -44.70 13.39 46.35
C PHE A 362 -44.59 14.88 46.73
N SER A 363 -45.49 15.39 47.58
CA SER A 363 -45.43 16.79 48.04
C SER A 363 -44.16 17.14 48.83
N GLN A 364 -43.47 16.13 49.39
CA GLN A 364 -42.21 16.34 50.12
C GLN A 364 -40.97 16.16 49.24
N ILE A 365 -40.98 15.18 48.33
CA ILE A 365 -39.81 14.83 47.51
C ILE A 365 -39.61 15.81 46.35
N LEU A 366 -40.68 16.18 45.65
CA LEU A 366 -40.59 16.96 44.41
C LEU A 366 -39.98 18.37 44.61
N PRO A 367 -40.32 19.14 45.66
CA PRO A 367 -39.69 20.45 45.88
C PRO A 367 -38.16 20.36 46.09
N LEU A 368 -37.70 19.33 46.80
CA LEU A 368 -36.28 19.13 47.10
C LEU A 368 -35.51 18.68 45.85
N ALA A 369 -36.08 17.75 45.08
CA ALA A 369 -35.51 17.33 43.80
C ALA A 369 -35.45 18.48 42.78
N LEU A 370 -36.46 19.37 42.79
CA LEU A 370 -36.45 20.59 42.00
C LEU A 370 -35.34 21.55 42.44
N GLU A 371 -35.15 21.75 43.75
CA GLU A 371 -34.08 22.61 44.28
C GLU A 371 -32.69 22.13 43.86
N ASP A 372 -32.44 20.82 43.87
CA ASP A 372 -31.16 20.23 43.46
C ASP A 372 -30.83 20.47 41.97
N LEU A 373 -31.86 20.51 41.10
CA LEU A 373 -31.69 20.54 39.64
C LEU A 373 -31.95 21.93 39.01
N ASN A 374 -32.61 22.85 39.70
CA ASN A 374 -33.06 24.13 39.12
C ASN A 374 -31.94 25.05 38.60
N SER A 375 -30.70 24.82 39.03
CA SER A 375 -29.52 25.59 38.60
C SER A 375 -28.67 24.85 37.57
N ILE A 376 -29.09 23.67 37.11
CA ILE A 376 -28.32 22.81 36.20
C ILE A 376 -28.91 22.91 34.79
N GLU A 377 -28.23 23.65 33.92
CA GLU A 377 -28.67 24.00 32.56
C GLU A 377 -29.19 22.80 31.76
N MET A 378 -28.49 21.66 31.82
CA MET A 378 -28.88 20.44 31.11
C MET A 378 -30.29 19.93 31.45
N PHE A 379 -30.72 20.01 32.72
CA PHE A 379 -32.06 19.59 33.14
C PHE A 379 -33.14 20.66 32.94
N ILE A 380 -32.72 21.92 32.77
CA ILE A 380 -33.61 23.01 32.36
C ILE A 380 -33.94 22.85 30.88
N GLU A 381 -32.92 22.64 30.03
CA GLU A 381 -33.08 22.52 28.58
C GLU A 381 -33.90 21.30 28.16
N ASN A 382 -33.77 20.18 28.85
CA ASN A 382 -34.52 18.96 28.52
C ASN A 382 -35.97 18.95 29.04
N GLY A 383 -36.40 19.98 29.79
CA GLY A 383 -37.76 20.12 30.31
C GLY A 383 -38.07 19.31 31.57
N PHE A 384 -37.07 18.69 32.20
CA PHE A 384 -37.29 17.92 33.44
C PHE A 384 -37.64 18.84 34.61
N VAL A 385 -36.93 19.96 34.76
CA VAL A 385 -37.22 20.99 35.78
C VAL A 385 -38.66 21.49 35.67
N GLU A 386 -39.12 21.83 34.46
CA GLU A 386 -40.50 22.27 34.20
C GLU A 386 -41.55 21.21 34.61
N THR A 387 -41.23 19.94 34.40
CA THR A 387 -42.11 18.82 34.77
C THR A 387 -42.18 18.63 36.28
N LEU A 388 -41.05 18.80 36.99
CA LEU A 388 -41.00 18.78 38.44
C LEU A 388 -41.71 19.98 39.08
N GLU A 389 -41.60 21.17 38.49
CA GLU A 389 -42.35 22.37 38.91
C GLU A 389 -43.86 22.12 38.86
N LEU A 390 -44.35 21.61 37.73
CA LEU A 390 -45.75 21.27 37.53
C LEU A 390 -46.23 20.21 38.52
N PHE A 391 -45.46 19.13 38.68
CA PHE A 391 -45.82 18.07 39.63
C PHE A 391 -45.81 18.59 41.06
N THR A 392 -44.86 19.44 41.42
CA THR A 392 -44.82 20.08 42.73
C THR A 392 -46.10 20.85 43.01
N GLU A 393 -46.58 21.66 42.06
CA GLU A 393 -47.86 22.38 42.18
C GLU A 393 -49.05 21.43 42.34
N VAL A 394 -49.16 20.42 41.47
CA VAL A 394 -50.26 19.45 41.46
C VAL A 394 -50.33 18.68 42.78
N TYR A 395 -49.20 18.13 43.25
CA TYR A 395 -49.16 17.30 44.45
C TYR A 395 -49.29 18.13 45.73
N GLN A 396 -48.82 19.38 45.74
CA GLN A 396 -49.07 20.30 46.85
C GLN A 396 -50.57 20.58 47.00
N PHE A 397 -51.25 20.92 45.89
CA PHE A 397 -52.70 21.13 45.89
C PHE A 397 -53.48 19.88 46.32
N LEU A 398 -53.11 18.71 45.77
CA LEU A 398 -53.75 17.44 46.11
C LEU A 398 -53.56 17.13 47.59
N ASN A 399 -52.37 17.33 48.15
CA ASN A 399 -52.08 17.09 49.56
C ASN A 399 -52.95 17.99 50.47
N ASP A 400 -52.99 19.29 50.18
CA ASP A 400 -53.70 20.27 51.00
C ASP A 400 -55.23 20.07 50.98
N ASN A 401 -55.77 19.49 49.90
CA ASN A 401 -57.21 19.33 49.69
C ASN A 401 -57.68 17.88 49.66
N PHE A 402 -56.80 16.89 49.89
CA PHE A 402 -57.09 15.48 49.62
C PHE A 402 -58.36 14.98 50.32
N THR A 403 -58.50 15.28 51.61
CA THR A 403 -59.63 14.79 52.42
C THR A 403 -60.97 15.32 51.93
N LYS A 404 -61.00 16.55 51.40
CA LYS A 404 -62.20 17.16 50.81
C LYS A 404 -62.51 16.56 49.44
N ILE A 405 -61.50 16.42 48.58
CA ILE A 405 -61.63 15.79 47.26
C ILE A 405 -62.13 14.34 47.42
N TYR A 406 -61.58 13.61 48.39
CA TYR A 406 -61.97 12.23 48.69
C TYR A 406 -63.44 12.10 49.10
N ALA A 407 -63.99 13.07 49.83
CA ALA A 407 -65.38 13.05 50.27
C ALA A 407 -66.38 13.14 49.10
N ILE A 408 -65.99 13.78 47.99
CA ILE A 408 -66.84 14.02 46.80
C ILE A 408 -66.41 13.22 45.56
N LYS A 409 -65.50 12.26 45.74
CA LYS A 409 -64.87 11.50 44.64
C LYS A 409 -65.85 10.79 43.71
N ASP A 410 -67.02 10.37 44.22
CA ASP A 410 -68.02 9.60 43.47
C ASP A 410 -68.99 10.50 42.66
N SER A 411 -68.80 11.82 42.71
CA SER A 411 -69.60 12.76 41.92
C SER A 411 -69.26 12.68 40.42
N THR A 412 -70.28 12.78 39.56
CA THR A 412 -70.12 12.65 38.10
C THR A 412 -69.20 13.71 37.49
N SER A 413 -69.04 14.87 38.14
CA SER A 413 -68.16 15.96 37.68
C SER A 413 -66.69 15.77 38.03
N ILE A 414 -66.35 14.94 39.02
CA ILE A 414 -64.99 14.84 39.58
C ILE A 414 -64.39 13.44 39.44
N LEU A 415 -65.24 12.40 39.42
CA LEU A 415 -64.82 11.00 39.37
C LEU A 415 -63.75 10.71 38.29
N PRO A 416 -63.86 11.20 37.04
CA PRO A 416 -62.83 10.95 36.02
C PRO A 416 -61.46 11.55 36.39
N SER A 417 -61.43 12.77 36.93
CA SER A 417 -60.19 13.47 37.32
C SER A 417 -59.56 12.86 38.56
N TYR A 418 -60.37 12.46 39.53
CA TYR A 418 -59.89 11.72 40.71
C TYR A 418 -59.27 10.36 40.32
N GLN A 419 -59.93 9.61 39.42
CA GLN A 419 -59.40 8.35 38.91
C GLN A 419 -58.13 8.56 38.07
N ALA A 420 -58.05 9.63 37.27
CA ALA A 420 -56.86 9.98 36.51
C ALA A 420 -55.68 10.30 37.44
N ALA A 421 -55.86 11.21 38.42
CA ALA A 421 -54.83 11.54 39.40
C ALA A 421 -54.38 10.30 40.18
N LYS A 422 -55.33 9.50 40.69
CA LYS A 422 -55.03 8.24 41.39
C LYS A 422 -54.19 7.28 40.54
N SER A 423 -54.61 7.04 39.29
CA SER A 423 -53.91 6.13 38.38
C SER A 423 -52.49 6.61 38.07
N SER A 424 -52.33 7.90 37.77
CA SER A 424 -51.02 8.49 37.45
C SER A 424 -50.09 8.49 38.66
N THR A 425 -50.59 8.86 39.84
CA THR A 425 -49.79 8.85 41.08
C THR A 425 -49.32 7.46 41.47
N LEU A 426 -50.19 6.44 41.35
CA LEU A 426 -49.79 5.06 41.65
C LEU A 426 -48.71 4.56 40.68
N LYS A 427 -48.81 4.88 39.38
CA LYS A 427 -47.77 4.53 38.39
C LYS A 427 -46.43 5.22 38.70
N LEU A 428 -46.46 6.51 39.03
CA LEU A 428 -45.25 7.28 39.33
C LEU A 428 -44.62 6.85 40.66
N SER A 429 -45.41 6.34 41.60
CA SER A 429 -44.95 5.97 42.94
C SER A 429 -43.95 4.81 42.98
N GLU A 430 -43.86 4.01 41.90
CA GLU A 430 -42.93 2.89 41.83
C GLU A 430 -41.46 3.33 41.95
N ASN A 431 -41.12 4.53 41.46
CA ASN A 431 -39.73 4.99 41.38
C ASN A 431 -39.46 6.34 42.08
N ILE A 432 -40.42 6.87 42.83
CA ILE A 432 -40.29 8.21 43.45
C ILE A 432 -39.21 8.26 44.55
N ASP A 433 -38.92 7.13 45.21
CA ASP A 433 -37.90 7.04 46.26
C ASP A 433 -36.48 7.25 45.74
N GLU A 434 -36.25 6.98 44.45
CA GLU A 434 -34.92 7.09 43.83
C GLU A 434 -34.61 8.53 43.41
N LEU A 435 -35.64 9.37 43.23
CA LEU A 435 -35.49 10.71 42.67
C LEU A 435 -34.57 11.58 43.53
N LEU A 436 -34.88 11.76 44.81
CA LEU A 436 -34.13 12.68 45.68
C LEU A 436 -32.66 12.27 45.90
N PRO A 437 -32.33 10.99 46.19
CA PRO A 437 -30.93 10.57 46.30
C PRO A 437 -30.12 10.85 45.02
N LEU A 438 -30.71 10.60 43.85
CA LEU A 438 -30.05 10.83 42.56
C LEU A 438 -29.83 12.32 42.29
N THR A 439 -30.84 13.18 42.52
CA THR A 439 -30.70 14.62 42.30
C THR A 439 -29.66 15.25 43.23
N SER A 440 -29.68 14.88 44.51
CA SER A 440 -28.74 15.42 45.50
C SER A 440 -27.29 15.02 45.21
N GLN A 441 -27.07 13.76 44.82
CA GLN A 441 -25.73 13.28 44.44
C GLN A 441 -25.22 13.97 43.18
N TYR A 442 -26.07 14.12 42.15
CA TYR A 442 -25.70 14.81 40.92
C TYR A 442 -25.30 16.27 41.17
N SER A 443 -26.08 16.98 41.99
CA SER A 443 -25.81 18.38 42.34
C SER A 443 -24.49 18.52 43.10
N SER A 444 -24.24 17.67 44.10
CA SER A 444 -22.97 17.65 44.86
C SER A 444 -21.76 17.40 43.96
N ASN A 445 -21.83 16.39 43.08
CA ASN A 445 -20.75 16.09 42.14
C ASN A 445 -20.48 17.27 41.19
N THR A 446 -21.54 17.94 40.73
CA THR A 446 -21.43 19.12 39.84
C THR A 446 -20.70 20.27 40.52
N GLN A 447 -20.96 20.53 41.80
CA GLN A 447 -20.24 21.55 42.58
C GLN A 447 -18.74 21.20 42.74
N GLN A 448 -18.42 19.93 42.98
CA GLN A 448 -17.04 19.47 43.12
C GLN A 448 -16.27 19.55 41.79
N LEU A 449 -16.92 19.23 40.67
CA LEU A 449 -16.35 19.39 39.32
C LEU A 449 -15.98 20.85 39.01
N ALA A 450 -16.80 21.81 39.45
CA ALA A 450 -16.50 23.24 39.30
C ALA A 450 -15.25 23.66 40.11
N GLN A 451 -15.07 23.10 41.31
CA GLN A 451 -13.87 23.35 42.12
C GLN A 451 -12.59 22.80 41.47
N TYR A 452 -12.63 21.57 40.96
CA TYR A 452 -11.50 20.99 40.24
C TYR A 452 -11.14 21.76 38.98
N SER A 453 -12.14 22.25 38.24
CA SER A 453 -11.93 23.08 37.05
C SER A 453 -11.20 24.39 37.38
N ALA A 454 -11.56 25.05 38.48
CA ALA A 454 -10.87 26.26 38.93
C ALA A 454 -9.41 26.00 39.35
N GLN A 455 -9.16 24.88 40.04
CA GLN A 455 -7.81 24.46 40.41
C GLN A 455 -6.94 24.16 39.18
N LEU A 456 -7.49 23.44 38.20
CA LEU A 456 -6.79 23.12 36.95
C LEU A 456 -6.43 24.37 36.14
N ASN A 457 -7.31 25.37 36.09
CA ASN A 457 -7.00 26.62 35.40
C ASN A 457 -5.80 27.34 36.04
N THR A 458 -5.77 27.41 37.37
CA THR A 458 -4.65 28.01 38.11
C THR A 458 -3.34 27.27 37.86
N LEU A 459 -3.34 25.93 37.92
CA LEU A 459 -2.16 25.12 37.67
C LEU A 459 -1.67 25.21 36.22
N ARG A 460 -2.59 25.34 35.25
CA ARG A 460 -2.24 25.52 33.83
C ARG A 460 -1.63 26.89 33.55
N GLU A 461 -2.09 27.94 34.22
CA GLU A 461 -1.47 29.26 34.14
C GLU A 461 -0.04 29.23 34.70
N GLN A 462 0.16 28.65 35.88
CA GLN A 462 1.49 28.48 36.48
C GLN A 462 2.43 27.65 35.58
N LYS A 463 1.91 26.56 35.01
CA LYS A 463 2.64 25.74 34.03
C LYS A 463 3.12 26.58 32.85
N ASN A 464 2.23 27.39 32.26
CA ASN A 464 2.56 28.19 31.08
C ASN A 464 3.63 29.25 31.40
N GLU A 465 3.57 29.89 32.57
CA GLU A 465 4.59 30.84 33.01
C GLU A 465 5.96 30.16 33.13
N ILE A 466 6.05 29.03 33.83
CA ILE A 466 7.31 28.27 33.99
C ILE A 466 7.84 27.79 32.64
N GLN A 467 6.97 27.29 31.75
CA GLN A 467 7.40 26.85 30.41
C GLN A 467 7.95 27.99 29.56
N ASN A 468 7.37 29.19 29.64
CA ASN A 468 7.87 30.36 28.91
C ASN A 468 9.25 30.79 29.42
N THR A 469 9.43 30.85 30.75
CA THR A 469 10.72 31.17 31.36
C THR A 469 11.78 30.12 31.02
N LEU A 470 11.43 28.83 31.08
CA LEU A 470 12.32 27.73 30.71
C LEU A 470 12.75 27.83 29.24
N THR A 471 11.84 28.20 28.34
CA THR A 471 12.12 28.36 26.91
C THR A 471 13.11 29.50 26.66
N GLN A 472 12.94 30.63 27.35
CA GLN A 472 13.83 31.78 27.23
C GLN A 472 15.24 31.47 27.74
N ILE A 473 15.37 30.86 28.92
CA ILE A 473 16.66 30.49 29.50
C ILE A 473 17.37 29.42 28.65
N LYS A 474 16.62 28.47 28.07
CA LYS A 474 17.18 27.47 27.15
C LYS A 474 17.69 28.11 25.85
N GLN A 475 16.98 29.07 25.26
CA GLN A 475 17.46 29.79 24.08
C GLN A 475 18.73 30.61 24.37
N GLU A 476 18.82 31.24 25.54
CA GLU A 476 19.99 32.01 25.93
C GLU A 476 21.24 31.14 26.19
N ASN A 477 21.05 29.83 26.49
CA ASN A 477 22.13 28.89 26.81
C ASN A 477 22.29 27.73 25.80
N GLU A 478 21.57 27.74 24.69
CA GLU A 478 21.51 26.63 23.72
C GLU A 478 22.88 26.33 23.11
N GLU A 479 23.61 27.38 22.70
CA GLU A 479 24.96 27.26 22.13
C GLU A 479 25.95 26.69 23.16
N ILE A 480 25.83 27.09 24.43
CA ILE A 480 26.69 26.60 25.51
C ILE A 480 26.43 25.10 25.76
N LEU A 481 25.17 24.70 25.90
CA LEU A 481 24.80 23.30 26.15
C LEU A 481 25.21 22.39 24.98
N SER A 482 24.98 22.81 23.74
CA SER A 482 25.38 22.04 22.56
C SER A 482 26.89 21.88 22.46
N ASN A 483 27.65 22.94 22.75
CA ASN A 483 29.11 22.89 22.75
C ASN A 483 29.66 22.01 23.88
N LEU A 484 29.05 22.07 25.08
CA LEU A 484 29.39 21.19 26.20
C LEU A 484 29.15 19.71 25.86
N GLU A 485 28.02 19.39 25.23
CA GLU A 485 27.70 18.02 24.83
C GLU A 485 28.71 17.48 23.80
N LYS A 486 29.13 18.30 22.83
CA LYS A 486 30.22 17.94 21.89
C LYS A 486 31.53 17.66 22.61
N ILE A 487 31.93 18.52 23.55
CA ILE A 487 33.17 18.34 24.33
C ILE A 487 33.07 17.07 25.18
N GLN A 488 31.92 16.80 25.79
CA GLN A 488 31.68 15.61 26.63
C GLN A 488 31.75 14.29 25.84
N ASN A 489 31.51 14.33 24.52
CA ASN A 489 31.61 13.17 23.63
C ASN A 489 32.99 13.05 22.93
N LEU A 490 33.93 13.97 23.20
CA LEU A 490 35.29 13.92 22.64
C LEU A 490 36.02 12.58 22.84
N PRO A 491 35.91 11.89 24.00
CA PRO A 491 36.56 10.58 24.17
C PRO A 491 36.12 9.54 23.15
N PHE A 492 34.85 9.55 22.71
CA PHE A 492 34.34 8.62 21.71
C PHE A 492 34.90 8.92 20.31
N LEU A 493 35.11 10.21 19.98
CA LEU A 493 35.80 10.61 18.74
C LEU A 493 37.23 10.05 18.68
N LEU A 494 37.94 10.02 19.80
CA LEU A 494 39.30 9.44 19.86
C LEU A 494 39.30 7.94 19.55
N VAL A 495 38.26 7.19 19.94
CA VAL A 495 38.10 5.78 19.57
C VAL A 495 37.91 5.64 18.06
N TYR A 496 37.08 6.49 17.44
CA TYR A 496 36.88 6.51 15.98
C TYR A 496 38.17 6.84 15.25
N MET A 497 38.88 7.86 15.72
CA MET A 497 40.17 8.29 15.18
C MET A 497 41.21 7.16 15.25
N GLU A 498 41.37 6.50 16.40
CA GLU A 498 42.36 5.42 16.52
C GLU A 498 41.95 4.18 15.71
N SER A 499 40.66 3.86 15.63
CA SER A 499 40.17 2.81 14.72
C SER A 499 40.49 3.14 13.26
N ALA A 500 40.31 4.40 12.84
CA ALA A 500 40.66 4.88 11.51
C ALA A 500 42.16 4.92 11.26
N ASN A 501 43.00 4.90 12.30
CA ASN A 501 44.46 4.83 12.19
C ASN A 501 44.97 3.41 11.87
N GLN A 502 44.16 2.36 12.06
CA GLN A 502 44.55 0.98 11.79
C GLN A 502 44.34 0.57 10.33
N GLU A 503 45.41 0.19 9.64
CA GLU A 503 45.33 -0.29 8.25
C GLU A 503 44.48 -1.58 8.16
N ILE A 504 43.58 -1.63 7.18
CA ILE A 504 42.71 -2.78 6.90
C ILE A 504 43.43 -3.70 5.92
N THR A 505 43.63 -4.95 6.32
CA THR A 505 44.44 -5.94 5.57
C THR A 505 43.64 -7.18 5.18
N ASN A 506 42.47 -7.38 5.78
CA ASN A 506 41.60 -8.51 5.49
C ASN A 506 40.10 -8.09 5.48
N ASN A 507 39.25 -8.99 4.97
CA ASN A 507 37.81 -8.75 4.88
C ASN A 507 37.12 -8.62 6.25
N PHE A 508 37.63 -9.29 7.30
CA PHE A 508 37.07 -9.20 8.65
C PHE A 508 37.24 -7.80 9.23
N GLU A 509 38.44 -7.23 9.13
CA GLU A 509 38.76 -5.86 9.53
C GLU A 509 37.90 -4.85 8.78
N SER A 510 37.77 -5.03 7.46
CA SER A 510 36.96 -4.19 6.59
C SER A 510 35.50 -4.10 7.04
N VAL A 511 34.86 -5.25 7.29
CA VAL A 511 33.43 -5.34 7.66
C VAL A 511 33.19 -4.81 9.07
N ASN A 512 34.07 -5.15 10.02
CA ASN A 512 33.94 -4.66 11.40
C ASN A 512 34.17 -3.15 11.47
N TYR A 513 35.10 -2.61 10.69
CA TYR A 513 35.31 -1.17 10.57
C TYR A 513 34.05 -0.46 10.02
N ALA A 514 33.50 -0.96 8.90
CA ALA A 514 32.27 -0.42 8.31
C ALA A 514 31.08 -0.43 9.29
N SER A 515 30.92 -1.55 10.01
CA SER A 515 29.88 -1.72 11.04
C SER A 515 30.05 -0.73 12.19
N PHE A 516 31.28 -0.55 12.67
CA PHE A 516 31.60 0.38 13.75
C PHE A 516 31.38 1.84 13.34
N MET A 517 31.86 2.24 12.16
CA MET A 517 31.70 3.61 11.66
C MET A 517 30.24 3.96 11.35
N SER A 518 29.41 2.95 11.04
CA SER A 518 27.96 3.11 10.86
C SER A 518 27.18 3.03 12.18
N SER A 519 27.85 2.81 13.31
CA SER A 519 27.22 2.75 14.63
C SER A 519 27.01 4.16 15.21
N ASN A 520 26.11 4.27 16.19
CA ASN A 520 25.87 5.52 16.93
C ASN A 520 26.86 5.70 18.10
N TYR A 521 28.06 5.11 18.05
CA TYR A 521 29.01 5.18 19.15
C TYR A 521 29.61 6.59 19.33
N TYR A 522 29.81 7.33 18.24
CA TYR A 522 30.04 8.77 18.27
C TYR A 522 28.86 9.51 17.59
N PRO A 523 28.03 10.26 18.35
CA PRO A 523 26.74 10.75 17.85
C PRO A 523 26.83 11.88 16.80
N TYR A 524 28.01 12.49 16.62
CA TYR A 524 28.21 13.60 15.69
C TYR A 524 28.79 13.19 14.33
N PHE A 525 29.07 11.90 14.13
CA PHE A 525 29.44 11.36 12.83
C PHE A 525 28.33 10.51 12.27
N THR A 526 27.81 10.90 11.10
CA THR A 526 26.85 10.10 10.33
C THR A 526 27.37 9.94 8.91
N PRO A 527 27.89 8.76 8.54
CA PRO A 527 28.43 8.53 7.21
C PRO A 527 27.32 8.51 6.15
N ASP A 528 27.67 8.85 4.92
CA ASP A 528 26.77 8.64 3.77
C ASP A 528 26.41 7.15 3.65
N ARG A 529 25.15 6.88 3.29
CA ARG A 529 24.59 5.51 3.21
C ARG A 529 25.47 4.53 2.41
N ASP A 530 26.12 5.02 1.37
CA ASP A 530 26.86 4.18 0.41
C ASP A 530 28.38 4.17 0.68
N ARG A 531 28.88 4.97 1.64
CA ARG A 531 30.32 5.18 1.90
C ARG A 531 31.08 3.88 2.16
N TYR A 532 30.48 2.96 2.93
CA TYR A 532 31.12 1.72 3.36
C TYR A 532 30.62 0.46 2.61
N VAL A 533 29.96 0.63 1.46
CA VAL A 533 29.46 -0.51 0.67
C VAL A 533 30.63 -1.36 0.14
N LEU A 534 31.72 -0.72 -0.30
CA LEU A 534 32.92 -1.41 -0.78
C LEU A 534 33.51 -2.33 0.29
N MET A 535 33.50 -1.89 1.55
CA MET A 535 34.05 -2.64 2.68
C MET A 535 33.28 -3.94 2.97
N ASN A 536 32.01 -4.02 2.56
CA ASN A 536 31.16 -5.19 2.73
C ASN A 536 31.03 -6.03 1.45
N TRP A 537 31.70 -5.65 0.35
CA TRP A 537 31.46 -6.21 -0.98
C TRP A 537 31.69 -7.73 -1.04
N TYR A 538 32.81 -8.21 -0.50
CA TYR A 538 33.12 -9.65 -0.50
C TYR A 538 32.14 -10.45 0.36
N ASN A 539 31.81 -9.96 1.56
CA ASN A 539 30.85 -10.64 2.45
C ASN A 539 29.45 -10.69 1.84
N ASN A 540 29.02 -9.63 1.16
CA ASN A 540 27.76 -9.62 0.44
C ASN A 540 27.79 -10.64 -0.73
N LEU A 541 28.89 -10.75 -1.46
CA LEU A 541 29.04 -11.76 -2.51
C LEU A 541 28.95 -13.19 -1.95
N LEU A 542 29.61 -13.43 -0.81
CA LEU A 542 29.55 -14.68 -0.06
C LEU A 542 28.12 -14.99 0.42
N GLU A 543 27.42 -14.00 1.00
CA GLU A 543 26.03 -14.14 1.39
C GLU A 543 25.15 -14.51 0.19
N SER A 544 25.37 -13.87 -0.96
CA SER A 544 24.64 -14.20 -2.17
C SER A 544 24.85 -15.65 -2.61
N LYS A 545 26.09 -16.13 -2.60
CA LYS A 545 26.42 -17.53 -2.92
C LYS A 545 25.74 -18.49 -1.95
N GLN A 546 25.82 -18.22 -0.64
CA GLN A 546 25.14 -19.03 0.38
C GLN A 546 23.63 -19.08 0.19
N ARG A 547 23.01 -17.94 -0.17
CA ARG A 547 21.58 -17.88 -0.49
C ARG A 547 21.24 -18.67 -1.74
N PHE A 548 22.04 -18.56 -2.79
CA PHE A 548 21.90 -19.40 -3.97
C PHE A 548 22.00 -20.89 -3.62
N ASP A 549 22.99 -21.30 -2.83
CA ASP A 549 23.18 -22.69 -2.41
C ASP A 549 21.99 -23.24 -1.61
N GLN A 550 21.47 -22.46 -0.65
CA GLN A 550 20.27 -22.80 0.12
C GLN A 550 19.04 -22.92 -0.78
N GLY A 551 18.90 -22.01 -1.75
CA GLY A 551 17.84 -22.04 -2.75
C GLY A 551 17.91 -23.27 -3.65
N ARG A 552 19.11 -23.57 -4.15
CA ARG A 552 19.42 -24.76 -4.97
C ARG A 552 19.11 -26.05 -4.21
N GLU A 553 19.59 -26.21 -2.98
CA GLU A 553 19.34 -27.41 -2.17
C GLU A 553 17.84 -27.67 -2.01
N LYS A 554 17.09 -26.63 -1.62
CA LYS A 554 15.63 -26.72 -1.46
C LYS A 554 14.93 -27.06 -2.77
N LEU A 555 15.33 -26.43 -3.88
CA LEU A 555 14.71 -26.66 -5.18
C LEU A 555 15.03 -28.04 -5.74
N THR A 556 16.25 -28.56 -5.54
CA THR A 556 16.62 -29.95 -5.88
C THR A 556 15.80 -30.96 -5.09
N VAL A 557 15.55 -30.74 -3.79
CA VAL A 557 14.67 -31.61 -3.00
C VAL A 557 13.24 -31.62 -3.56
N ILE A 558 12.72 -30.44 -3.91
CA ILE A 558 11.39 -30.31 -4.54
C ILE A 558 11.35 -31.07 -5.86
N GLN A 559 12.33 -30.85 -6.74
CA GLN A 559 12.42 -31.49 -8.05
C GLN A 559 12.45 -33.02 -7.92
N ASN A 560 13.31 -33.57 -7.05
CA ASN A 560 13.42 -35.02 -6.85
C ASN A 560 12.08 -35.65 -6.40
N GLN A 561 11.36 -34.99 -5.49
CA GLN A 561 10.06 -35.46 -5.03
C GLN A 561 8.96 -35.31 -6.10
N MET A 562 9.05 -34.28 -6.95
CA MET A 562 8.17 -34.12 -8.11
C MET A 562 8.43 -35.22 -9.15
N GLU A 563 9.70 -35.50 -9.47
CA GLU A 563 10.10 -36.55 -10.40
C GLU A 563 9.62 -37.93 -9.94
N GLU A 564 9.70 -38.24 -8.64
CA GLU A 564 9.17 -39.49 -8.08
C GLU A 564 7.66 -39.63 -8.37
N ASN A 565 6.88 -38.59 -8.07
CA ASN A 565 5.44 -38.58 -8.31
C ASN A 565 5.07 -38.57 -9.81
N LEU A 566 5.83 -37.85 -10.65
CA LEU A 566 5.63 -37.85 -12.10
C LEU A 566 5.92 -39.22 -12.70
N ASN A 567 6.92 -39.94 -12.20
CA ASN A 567 7.21 -41.30 -12.63
C ASN A 567 6.07 -42.27 -12.28
N ILE A 568 5.47 -42.14 -11.08
CA ILE A 568 4.28 -42.91 -10.68
C ILE A 568 3.10 -42.58 -11.60
N PHE A 569 2.87 -41.30 -11.90
CA PHE A 569 1.80 -40.86 -12.80
C PHE A 569 2.01 -41.38 -14.22
N ASN A 570 3.21 -41.23 -14.79
CA ASN A 570 3.54 -41.64 -16.15
C ASN A 570 3.40 -43.16 -16.32
N THR A 571 3.81 -43.95 -15.33
CA THR A 571 3.70 -45.42 -15.35
C THR A 571 2.24 -45.89 -15.42
N ASN A 572 1.31 -45.16 -14.81
CA ASN A 572 -0.12 -45.51 -14.73
C ASN A 572 -1.01 -44.53 -15.53
N LEU A 573 -0.44 -43.84 -16.53
CA LEU A 573 -1.09 -42.74 -17.23
C LEU A 573 -2.41 -43.17 -17.87
N SER A 574 -2.42 -44.32 -18.55
CA SER A 574 -3.62 -44.81 -19.26
C SER A 574 -4.76 -45.13 -18.28
N GLU A 575 -4.42 -45.73 -17.15
CA GLU A 575 -5.35 -46.11 -16.09
C GLU A 575 -5.95 -44.87 -15.42
N TYR A 576 -5.12 -43.88 -15.07
CA TYR A 576 -5.58 -42.62 -14.47
C TYR A 576 -6.51 -41.83 -15.40
N LEU A 577 -6.18 -41.72 -16.69
CA LEU A 577 -7.06 -41.06 -17.66
C LEU A 577 -8.39 -41.81 -17.83
N THR A 578 -8.37 -43.14 -17.81
CA THR A 578 -9.59 -43.95 -17.94
C THR A 578 -10.51 -43.80 -16.73
N LEU A 579 -9.96 -43.67 -15.51
CA LEU A 579 -10.74 -43.48 -14.28
C LEU A 579 -11.64 -42.23 -14.34
N ASN A 580 -11.14 -41.15 -14.94
CA ASN A 580 -11.83 -39.87 -14.98
C ASN A 580 -12.63 -39.63 -16.27
N GLN A 581 -12.61 -40.58 -17.21
CA GLN A 581 -13.34 -40.46 -18.45
C GLN A 581 -14.86 -40.45 -18.22
N GLY A 582 -15.57 -39.58 -18.93
CA GLY A 582 -17.03 -39.50 -18.86
C GLY A 582 -17.60 -38.69 -17.69
N GLY A 583 -16.77 -37.88 -17.03
CA GLY A 583 -17.20 -36.91 -16.02
C GLY A 583 -17.13 -37.39 -14.57
N ASN A 584 -16.48 -38.53 -14.31
CA ASN A 584 -16.08 -38.91 -12.96
C ASN A 584 -14.82 -38.10 -12.59
N VAL A 585 -14.87 -37.21 -11.60
CA VAL A 585 -13.69 -36.45 -11.19
C VAL A 585 -13.11 -37.08 -9.94
N THR A 586 -12.20 -38.04 -10.12
CA THR A 586 -11.39 -38.61 -9.04
C THR A 586 -10.05 -37.88 -8.99
N THR A 587 -9.64 -37.44 -7.81
CA THR A 587 -8.33 -36.83 -7.61
C THR A 587 -7.22 -37.84 -7.91
N ILE A 588 -6.24 -37.42 -8.72
CA ILE A 588 -5.07 -38.23 -9.03
C ILE A 588 -3.98 -37.85 -8.02
N GLU A 589 -3.77 -38.73 -7.05
CA GLU A 589 -2.92 -38.50 -5.87
C GLU A 589 -1.50 -38.02 -6.23
N PRO A 590 -0.76 -38.62 -7.19
CA PRO A 590 0.58 -38.14 -7.52
C PRO A 590 0.61 -36.69 -8.03
N LEU A 591 -0.36 -36.26 -8.84
CA LEU A 591 -0.42 -34.87 -9.32
C LEU A 591 -0.85 -33.90 -8.21
N SER A 592 -1.74 -34.33 -7.33
CA SER A 592 -2.14 -33.56 -6.15
C SER A 592 -1.00 -33.36 -5.16
N GLU A 593 -0.13 -34.37 -4.99
CA GLU A 593 1.07 -34.28 -4.16
C GLU A 593 2.08 -33.29 -4.76
N ILE A 594 2.31 -33.32 -6.08
CA ILE A 594 3.18 -32.37 -6.78
C ILE A 594 2.68 -30.93 -6.59
N GLU A 595 1.38 -30.69 -6.77
CA GLU A 595 0.78 -29.36 -6.58
C GLU A 595 0.93 -28.88 -5.12
N THR A 596 0.66 -29.76 -4.16
CA THR A 596 0.82 -29.46 -2.73
C THR A 596 2.28 -29.14 -2.39
N LEU A 597 3.21 -29.91 -2.91
CA LEU A 597 4.64 -29.73 -2.71
C LEU A 597 5.10 -28.37 -3.25
N TYR A 598 4.70 -28.04 -4.49
CA TYR A 598 4.98 -26.73 -5.09
C TYR A 598 4.46 -25.59 -4.21
N ASN A 599 3.16 -25.61 -3.92
CA ASN A 599 2.48 -24.54 -3.18
C ASN A 599 3.03 -24.33 -1.76
N THR A 600 3.57 -25.38 -1.13
CA THR A 600 4.04 -25.31 0.27
C THR A 600 5.55 -25.07 0.41
N GLN A 601 6.37 -25.53 -0.55
CA GLN A 601 7.83 -25.49 -0.40
C GLN A 601 8.53 -24.54 -1.38
N TYR A 602 8.01 -24.35 -2.61
CA TYR A 602 8.70 -23.53 -3.62
C TYR A 602 8.95 -22.09 -3.16
N GLY A 603 7.99 -21.49 -2.45
CA GLY A 603 8.13 -20.13 -1.93
C GLY A 603 9.37 -19.92 -1.07
N LYS A 604 9.84 -20.95 -0.33
CA LYS A 604 11.06 -20.89 0.48
C LYS A 604 12.33 -20.91 -0.38
N ALA A 605 12.37 -21.75 -1.41
CA ALA A 605 13.49 -21.82 -2.34
C ALA A 605 13.59 -20.52 -3.16
N SER A 606 12.45 -20.06 -3.69
CA SER A 606 12.34 -18.81 -4.45
C SER A 606 12.80 -17.59 -3.66
N ALA A 607 12.48 -17.52 -2.35
CA ALA A 607 12.90 -16.42 -1.49
C ALA A 607 14.44 -16.32 -1.34
N ASP A 608 15.14 -17.45 -1.22
CA ASP A 608 16.60 -17.45 -1.12
C ASP A 608 17.26 -17.08 -2.47
N ILE A 609 16.77 -17.63 -3.59
CA ILE A 609 17.26 -17.29 -4.94
C ILE A 609 17.03 -15.79 -5.23
N ALA A 610 15.85 -15.26 -4.89
CA ALA A 610 15.53 -13.84 -5.06
C ALA A 610 16.44 -12.94 -4.20
N ARG A 611 16.78 -13.37 -2.98
CA ARG A 611 17.74 -12.65 -2.12
C ARG A 611 19.13 -12.64 -2.73
N ALA A 612 19.60 -13.77 -3.27
CA ALA A 612 20.88 -13.84 -3.99
C ALA A 612 20.92 -12.86 -5.17
N SER A 613 19.90 -12.88 -6.04
CA SER A 613 19.80 -11.96 -7.19
C SER A 613 19.82 -10.50 -6.76
N ARG A 614 19.11 -10.15 -5.68
CA ARG A 614 19.10 -8.78 -5.13
C ARG A 614 20.49 -8.32 -4.71
N ILE A 615 21.20 -9.14 -3.95
CA ILE A 615 22.54 -8.81 -3.45
C ILE A 615 23.52 -8.60 -4.61
N VAL A 616 23.55 -9.52 -5.59
CA VAL A 616 24.43 -9.42 -6.78
C VAL A 616 24.12 -8.16 -7.60
N SER A 617 22.84 -7.82 -7.74
CA SER A 617 22.44 -6.59 -8.41
C SER A 617 22.91 -5.34 -7.69
N ASP A 618 22.76 -5.30 -6.37
CA ASP A 618 23.24 -4.19 -5.55
C ASP A 618 24.77 -4.07 -5.69
N LEU A 619 25.51 -5.18 -5.57
CA LEU A 619 26.96 -5.22 -5.82
C LEU A 619 27.33 -4.71 -7.22
N SER A 620 26.54 -5.03 -8.25
CA SER A 620 26.78 -4.57 -9.62
C SER A 620 26.56 -3.07 -9.80
N ASN A 621 25.73 -2.46 -8.95
CA ASN A 621 25.46 -1.02 -8.98
C ASN A 621 26.59 -0.23 -8.32
N TYR A 622 27.15 -0.74 -7.22
CA TYR A 622 28.17 -0.05 -6.41
C TYR A 622 29.61 -0.38 -6.77
N THR A 623 29.86 -1.38 -7.62
CA THR A 623 31.22 -1.69 -8.07
C THR A 623 31.66 -0.80 -9.25
N ASP A 624 32.85 -0.23 -9.13
CA ASP A 624 33.54 0.53 -10.18
C ASP A 624 34.35 -0.37 -11.14
N TYR A 625 34.56 -1.64 -10.77
CA TYR A 625 35.32 -2.59 -11.59
C TYR A 625 34.44 -3.16 -12.71
N SER A 626 34.70 -2.75 -13.95
CA SER A 626 33.84 -3.07 -15.10
C SER A 626 33.68 -4.57 -15.37
N GLU A 627 34.72 -5.36 -15.13
CA GLU A 627 34.70 -6.81 -15.32
C GLU A 627 33.83 -7.51 -14.28
N LEU A 628 34.04 -7.22 -12.98
CA LEU A 628 33.20 -7.72 -11.89
C LEU A 628 31.75 -7.30 -12.09
N LYS A 629 31.51 -6.05 -12.50
CA LYS A 629 30.18 -5.55 -12.85
C LYS A 629 29.49 -6.38 -13.92
N SER A 630 30.21 -6.76 -14.97
CA SER A 630 29.66 -7.57 -16.05
C SER A 630 29.29 -8.98 -15.56
N LYS A 631 30.15 -9.59 -14.73
CA LYS A 631 29.92 -10.94 -14.19
C LYS A 631 28.75 -10.98 -13.21
N LEU A 632 28.68 -10.01 -12.30
CA LEU A 632 27.53 -9.84 -11.40
C LEU A 632 26.22 -9.70 -12.20
N ARG A 633 26.21 -8.93 -13.29
CA ARG A 633 25.03 -8.80 -14.15
C ARG A 633 24.64 -10.10 -14.85
N SER A 634 25.59 -10.98 -15.16
CA SER A 634 25.29 -12.31 -15.69
C SER A 634 24.67 -13.19 -14.62
N ILE A 635 25.31 -13.29 -13.45
CA ILE A 635 24.79 -14.07 -12.31
C ILE A 635 23.37 -13.63 -11.94
N ASP A 636 23.14 -12.31 -11.84
CA ASP A 636 21.81 -11.75 -11.59
C ASP A 636 20.79 -12.13 -12.66
N LYS A 637 21.20 -12.16 -13.94
CA LYS A 637 20.34 -12.59 -15.03
C LYS A 637 19.97 -14.06 -14.93
N ASP A 638 20.94 -14.92 -14.64
CA ASP A 638 20.73 -16.35 -14.68
C ASP A 638 19.94 -16.81 -13.44
N LEU A 639 20.16 -16.18 -12.28
CA LEU A 639 19.30 -16.34 -11.08
C LEU A 639 17.85 -15.93 -11.34
N TYR A 640 17.64 -14.84 -12.07
CA TYR A 640 16.29 -14.38 -12.44
C TYR A 640 15.60 -15.34 -13.39
N LEU A 641 16.29 -15.84 -14.43
CA LEU A 641 15.72 -16.80 -15.38
C LEU A 641 15.33 -18.10 -14.68
N LEU A 642 16.20 -18.61 -13.81
CA LEU A 642 15.91 -19.77 -12.96
C LEU A 642 14.64 -19.56 -12.11
N GLN A 643 14.44 -18.36 -11.55
CA GLN A 643 13.21 -18.06 -10.81
C GLN A 643 11.98 -18.01 -11.74
N GLU A 644 12.14 -17.42 -12.93
CA GLU A 644 11.07 -17.25 -13.91
C GLU A 644 10.50 -18.60 -14.38
N ASP A 645 11.36 -19.58 -14.64
CA ASP A 645 10.98 -20.93 -15.09
C ASP A 645 10.13 -21.72 -14.07
N TRP A 646 10.28 -21.39 -12.79
CA TRP A 646 9.56 -22.03 -11.69
C TRP A 646 8.44 -21.18 -11.10
N SER A 647 8.32 -19.91 -11.51
CA SER A 647 7.30 -18.99 -11.00
C SER A 647 5.92 -19.33 -11.57
N ALA A 648 4.85 -19.31 -10.76
CA ALA A 648 3.50 -19.49 -11.28
C ALA A 648 3.12 -18.30 -12.17
N LYS A 649 2.90 -18.54 -13.47
CA LYS A 649 2.40 -17.52 -14.42
C LYS A 649 1.04 -17.95 -14.92
N VAL A 650 0.05 -17.08 -14.79
CA VAL A 650 -1.28 -17.36 -15.35
C VAL A 650 -1.22 -17.11 -16.85
N ARG A 651 -1.32 -18.17 -17.66
CA ARG A 651 -1.32 -18.06 -19.11
C ARG A 651 -2.53 -17.25 -19.57
N LYS A 652 -2.26 -16.12 -20.22
CA LYS A 652 -3.28 -15.27 -20.83
C LYS A 652 -3.35 -15.56 -22.33
N PRO A 653 -4.52 -15.89 -22.91
CA PRO A 653 -4.66 -16.16 -24.35
C PRO A 653 -4.63 -14.86 -25.18
N PHE A 654 -3.57 -14.06 -25.01
CA PHE A 654 -3.41 -12.72 -25.58
C PHE A 654 -3.60 -12.67 -27.10
N MET A 655 -2.99 -13.61 -27.83
CA MET A 655 -3.13 -13.66 -29.30
C MET A 655 -4.57 -13.93 -29.75
N ARG A 656 -5.34 -14.70 -28.96
CA ARG A 656 -6.76 -14.91 -29.21
C ARG A 656 -7.54 -13.62 -28.97
N TRP A 657 -7.24 -12.88 -27.92
CA TRP A 657 -7.88 -11.58 -27.65
C TRP A 657 -7.60 -10.56 -28.76
N LEU A 658 -6.35 -10.53 -29.26
CA LEU A 658 -5.96 -9.69 -30.37
C LEU A 658 -6.74 -10.06 -31.64
N LEU A 659 -6.85 -11.35 -31.93
CA LEU A 659 -7.63 -11.86 -33.06
C LEU A 659 -9.12 -11.53 -32.93
N ASN A 660 -9.72 -11.77 -31.76
CA ASN A 660 -11.11 -11.43 -31.47
C ASN A 660 -11.39 -9.93 -31.75
N SER A 661 -10.44 -9.06 -31.39
CA SER A 661 -10.56 -7.61 -31.61
C SER A 661 -10.45 -7.23 -33.08
N ILE A 662 -9.53 -7.84 -33.81
CA ILE A 662 -9.40 -7.66 -35.26
C ILE A 662 -10.69 -8.08 -35.96
N ILE A 663 -11.28 -9.22 -35.55
CA ILE A 663 -12.54 -9.72 -36.11
C ILE A 663 -13.68 -8.75 -35.79
N VAL A 664 -13.89 -8.42 -34.51
CA VAL A 664 -15.01 -7.56 -34.08
C VAL A 664 -14.89 -6.16 -34.69
N ALA A 665 -13.73 -5.51 -34.59
CA ALA A 665 -13.51 -4.17 -35.14
C ALA A 665 -13.51 -4.17 -36.68
N GLY A 666 -12.93 -5.19 -37.30
CA GLY A 666 -12.90 -5.34 -38.76
C GLY A 666 -14.30 -5.51 -39.35
N ILE A 667 -15.09 -6.45 -38.84
CA ILE A 667 -16.45 -6.69 -39.32
C ILE A 667 -17.33 -5.46 -39.04
N THR A 668 -17.28 -4.91 -37.83
CA THR A 668 -18.09 -3.74 -37.46
C THR A 668 -17.77 -2.52 -38.32
N SER A 669 -16.48 -2.25 -38.59
CA SER A 669 -16.08 -1.11 -39.42
C SER A 669 -16.53 -1.27 -40.88
N VAL A 670 -16.40 -2.46 -41.47
CA VAL A 670 -16.88 -2.75 -42.83
C VAL A 670 -18.39 -2.60 -42.91
N LEU A 671 -19.15 -3.20 -41.98
CA LEU A 671 -20.61 -3.09 -41.96
C LEU A 671 -21.07 -1.65 -41.75
N THR A 672 -20.40 -0.91 -40.87
CA THR A 672 -20.69 0.51 -40.61
C THR A 672 -20.49 1.34 -41.88
N VAL A 673 -19.37 1.17 -42.59
CA VAL A 673 -19.10 1.85 -43.87
C VAL A 673 -20.19 1.53 -44.89
N LEU A 674 -20.55 0.25 -45.06
CA LEU A 674 -21.57 -0.16 -46.02
C LEU A 674 -22.93 0.46 -45.72
N ILE A 675 -23.36 0.44 -44.46
CA ILE A 675 -24.66 0.98 -44.04
C ILE A 675 -24.67 2.51 -44.14
N THR A 676 -23.64 3.17 -43.62
CA THR A 676 -23.62 4.64 -43.51
C THR A 676 -23.37 5.33 -44.85
N SER A 677 -22.56 4.74 -45.73
CA SER A 677 -22.37 5.26 -47.09
C SER A 677 -23.68 5.27 -47.88
N VAL A 678 -24.47 4.19 -47.80
CA VAL A 678 -25.79 4.11 -48.43
C VAL A 678 -26.78 5.06 -47.75
N ALA A 679 -26.85 5.05 -46.42
CA ALA A 679 -27.81 5.84 -45.66
C ALA A 679 -27.58 7.35 -45.78
N ALA A 680 -26.33 7.80 -45.90
CA ALA A 680 -25.98 9.22 -46.03
C ALA A 680 -26.37 9.81 -47.39
N TYR A 681 -26.43 9.00 -48.44
CA TYR A 681 -26.68 9.48 -49.81
C TYR A 681 -28.02 10.21 -49.97
N PRO A 682 -29.17 9.68 -49.49
CA PRO A 682 -30.42 10.43 -49.46
C PRO A 682 -30.34 11.76 -48.69
N PHE A 683 -29.65 11.80 -47.56
CA PHE A 683 -29.47 13.03 -46.76
C PHE A 683 -28.59 14.08 -47.44
N SER A 684 -27.79 13.69 -48.44
CA SER A 684 -27.01 14.62 -49.29
C SER A 684 -27.76 15.01 -50.57
N ARG A 685 -28.38 14.07 -51.28
CA ARG A 685 -28.91 14.30 -52.65
C ARG A 685 -30.41 14.40 -52.78
N MET A 686 -31.18 13.78 -51.88
CA MET A 686 -32.63 13.70 -52.02
C MET A 686 -33.34 14.79 -51.22
N ARG A 687 -34.55 15.18 -51.62
CA ARG A 687 -35.39 16.12 -50.86
C ARG A 687 -36.57 15.34 -50.28
N PHE A 688 -36.63 15.24 -48.96
CA PHE A 688 -37.72 14.58 -48.23
C PHE A 688 -38.01 15.32 -46.93
N VAL A 689 -39.21 15.12 -46.38
CA VAL A 689 -39.67 15.77 -45.15
C VAL A 689 -38.80 15.33 -43.97
N GLY A 690 -38.27 16.30 -43.21
CA GLY A 690 -37.43 16.02 -42.04
C GLY A 690 -35.96 15.73 -42.36
N ARG A 691 -35.47 15.97 -43.59
CA ARG A 691 -34.07 15.70 -43.97
C ARG A 691 -33.01 16.27 -43.02
N LYS A 692 -33.10 17.56 -42.64
CA LYS A 692 -32.10 18.19 -41.75
C LYS A 692 -32.34 17.81 -40.28
N GLN A 693 -33.60 17.82 -39.87
CA GLN A 693 -34.03 17.55 -38.51
C GLN A 693 -33.78 16.10 -38.12
N GLY A 694 -34.02 15.14 -39.02
CA GLY A 694 -33.83 13.72 -38.80
C GLY A 694 -32.35 13.37 -38.60
N LEU A 695 -31.46 13.92 -39.42
CA LEU A 695 -30.02 13.70 -39.24
C LEU A 695 -29.53 14.32 -37.91
N PHE A 696 -30.00 15.52 -37.57
CA PHE A 696 -29.67 16.19 -36.30
C PHE A 696 -30.22 15.44 -35.09
N PHE A 697 -31.44 14.92 -35.19
CA PHE A 697 -32.08 14.10 -34.17
C PHE A 697 -31.30 12.81 -33.90
N LEU A 698 -30.85 12.11 -34.95
CA LEU A 698 -30.01 10.91 -34.80
C LEU A 698 -28.68 11.23 -34.11
N MET A 699 -28.06 12.38 -34.41
CA MET A 699 -26.86 12.82 -33.68
C MET A 699 -27.15 13.10 -32.21
N ILE A 700 -28.24 13.81 -31.88
CA ILE A 700 -28.60 14.11 -30.49
C ILE A 700 -28.78 12.82 -29.69
N ILE A 701 -29.46 11.81 -30.25
CA ILE A 701 -29.63 10.51 -29.60
C ILE A 701 -28.26 9.87 -29.32
N GLN A 702 -27.34 9.90 -30.29
CA GLN A 702 -26.01 9.29 -30.13
C GLN A 702 -25.08 10.04 -29.16
N MET A 703 -25.32 11.34 -28.94
CA MET A 703 -24.59 12.13 -27.93
C MET A 703 -24.99 11.79 -26.49
N PHE A 704 -26.06 11.02 -26.30
CA PHE A 704 -26.45 10.53 -24.97
C PHE A 704 -25.38 9.55 -24.43
N PRO A 705 -25.03 9.60 -23.14
CA PRO A 705 -23.93 8.78 -22.60
C PRO A 705 -24.14 7.27 -22.81
N GLY A 706 -23.14 6.62 -23.42
CA GLY A 706 -23.16 5.19 -23.78
C GLY A 706 -23.51 4.25 -22.62
N VAL A 707 -23.01 4.57 -21.43
CA VAL A 707 -23.17 3.77 -20.20
C VAL A 707 -24.64 3.65 -19.78
N MET A 708 -25.47 4.65 -20.07
CA MET A 708 -26.87 4.68 -19.61
C MET A 708 -27.75 3.61 -20.27
N PHE A 709 -27.52 3.28 -21.54
CA PHE A 709 -28.30 2.28 -22.26
C PHE A 709 -27.67 0.88 -22.23
N MET A 710 -26.57 0.72 -21.50
CA MET A 710 -25.83 -0.54 -21.41
C MET A 710 -26.65 -1.68 -20.80
N ILE A 711 -27.40 -1.39 -19.74
CA ILE A 711 -28.32 -2.35 -19.09
C ILE A 711 -29.38 -2.82 -20.10
N ALA A 712 -29.88 -1.92 -20.94
CA ALA A 712 -30.85 -2.25 -21.97
C ALA A 712 -30.25 -3.15 -23.05
N ILE A 713 -29.03 -2.84 -23.53
CA ILE A 713 -28.30 -3.67 -24.49
C ILE A 713 -28.02 -5.07 -23.92
N TYR A 714 -27.61 -5.17 -22.65
CA TYR A 714 -27.44 -6.46 -21.98
C TYR A 714 -28.73 -7.28 -22.00
N GLY A 715 -29.87 -6.66 -21.66
CA GLY A 715 -31.19 -7.31 -21.72
C GLY A 715 -31.56 -7.76 -23.14
N ILE A 716 -31.28 -6.93 -24.15
CA ILE A 716 -31.53 -7.26 -25.56
C ILE A 716 -30.66 -8.45 -25.99
N LEU A 717 -29.37 -8.45 -25.70
CA LEU A 717 -28.47 -9.55 -26.07
C LEU A 717 -28.81 -10.84 -25.33
N LYS A 718 -29.21 -10.76 -24.06
CA LYS A 718 -29.72 -11.92 -23.32
C LYS A 718 -30.94 -12.51 -24.03
N PHE A 719 -31.93 -11.67 -24.34
CA PHE A 719 -33.10 -12.08 -25.11
C PHE A 719 -32.71 -12.68 -26.47
N MET A 720 -31.82 -12.02 -27.22
CA MET A 720 -31.36 -12.54 -28.51
C MET A 720 -30.63 -13.87 -28.40
N GLY A 721 -29.89 -14.11 -27.31
CA GLY A 721 -29.26 -15.40 -27.02
C GLY A 721 -30.28 -16.52 -26.81
N ASP A 722 -31.34 -16.24 -26.04
CA ASP A 722 -32.39 -17.22 -25.74
C ASP A 722 -33.13 -17.72 -27.01
N TYR A 723 -33.27 -16.86 -28.03
CA TYR A 723 -34.02 -17.17 -29.26
C TYR A 723 -33.17 -17.48 -30.49
N PHE A 724 -32.04 -16.78 -30.67
CA PHE A 724 -31.22 -16.84 -31.88
C PHE A 724 -29.81 -17.39 -31.62
N GLY A 725 -29.47 -17.74 -30.38
CA GLY A 725 -28.23 -18.40 -29.94
C GLY A 725 -26.94 -17.60 -30.18
N VAL A 726 -26.65 -17.32 -31.45
CA VAL A 726 -25.42 -16.70 -31.95
C VAL A 726 -25.28 -15.24 -31.49
N PHE A 727 -26.39 -14.50 -31.38
CA PHE A 727 -26.41 -13.08 -30.97
C PHE A 727 -26.55 -12.88 -29.44
N GLY A 728 -26.20 -13.90 -28.67
CA GLY A 728 -26.31 -13.90 -27.21
C GLY A 728 -25.23 -13.11 -26.47
N LEU A 729 -25.27 -13.22 -25.14
CA LEU A 729 -24.16 -12.84 -24.28
C LEU A 729 -22.98 -13.82 -24.47
N ASP A 730 -21.78 -13.36 -24.12
CA ASP A 730 -20.52 -14.10 -24.25
C ASP A 730 -20.18 -14.55 -25.68
N SER A 731 -20.69 -13.84 -26.70
CA SER A 731 -20.38 -14.09 -28.12
C SER A 731 -19.83 -12.85 -28.83
N LEU A 732 -18.92 -13.07 -29.79
CA LEU A 732 -18.37 -12.00 -30.62
C LEU A 732 -19.44 -11.40 -31.55
N ASP A 733 -20.36 -12.23 -32.04
CA ASP A 733 -21.44 -11.80 -32.94
C ASP A 733 -22.46 -10.90 -32.23
N GLY A 734 -22.81 -11.22 -30.96
CA GLY A 734 -23.64 -10.37 -30.12
C GLY A 734 -22.98 -9.01 -29.86
N LEU A 735 -21.65 -9.00 -29.66
CA LEU A 735 -20.89 -7.77 -29.50
C LEU A 735 -20.86 -6.92 -30.79
N ILE A 736 -20.63 -7.54 -31.95
CA ILE A 736 -20.70 -6.86 -33.25
C ILE A 736 -22.08 -6.24 -33.45
N PHE A 737 -23.14 -7.00 -33.16
CA PHE A 737 -24.52 -6.53 -33.29
C PHE A 737 -24.79 -5.30 -32.41
N ALA A 738 -24.33 -5.31 -31.16
CA ALA A 738 -24.46 -4.16 -30.26
C ALA A 738 -23.76 -2.90 -30.80
N TYR A 739 -22.58 -3.04 -31.41
CA TYR A 739 -21.84 -1.90 -31.95
C TYR A 739 -22.42 -1.30 -33.24
N MET A 740 -23.22 -2.06 -33.99
CA MET A 740 -23.86 -1.56 -35.22
C MET A 740 -24.87 -0.43 -34.98
N GLY A 741 -25.28 -0.16 -33.74
CA GLY A 741 -26.19 0.96 -33.42
C GLY A 741 -25.56 2.36 -33.57
N GLY A 742 -24.24 2.47 -33.51
CA GLY A 742 -23.51 3.76 -33.42
C GLY A 742 -23.26 4.49 -34.74
N ILE A 743 -24.24 4.56 -35.65
CA ILE A 743 -24.01 4.96 -37.06
C ILE A 743 -24.20 6.45 -37.38
N ALA A 744 -24.83 7.26 -36.53
CA ALA A 744 -25.27 8.62 -36.89
C ALA A 744 -24.10 9.57 -37.17
N TYR A 745 -23.04 9.53 -36.36
CA TYR A 745 -21.82 10.31 -36.58
C TYR A 745 -21.16 10.00 -37.94
N ASN A 746 -21.00 8.71 -38.24
CA ASN A 746 -20.41 8.25 -39.50
C ASN A 746 -21.27 8.64 -40.72
N MET A 747 -22.60 8.58 -40.59
CA MET A 747 -23.52 9.05 -41.63
C MET A 747 -23.37 10.56 -41.88
N TRP A 748 -23.13 11.35 -40.84
CA TRP A 748 -22.88 12.78 -40.96
C TRP A 748 -21.58 13.08 -41.72
N LEU A 749 -20.51 12.33 -41.43
CA LEU A 749 -19.22 12.43 -42.13
C LEU A 749 -19.36 12.12 -43.62
N PHE A 750 -20.02 11.00 -43.96
CA PHE A 750 -20.30 10.65 -45.35
C PHE A 750 -21.13 11.72 -46.06
N LYS A 751 -22.21 12.20 -45.43
CA LYS A 751 -23.06 13.26 -45.98
C LYS A 751 -22.25 14.52 -46.25
N GLY A 752 -21.42 14.94 -45.29
CA GLY A 752 -20.57 16.12 -45.42
C GLY A 752 -19.59 16.00 -46.59
N TYR A 753 -18.99 14.82 -46.79
CA TYR A 753 -18.10 14.57 -47.92
C TYR A 753 -18.86 14.51 -49.26
N TYR A 754 -20.01 13.84 -49.30
CA TYR A 754 -20.85 13.79 -50.51
C TYR A 754 -21.24 15.19 -50.97
N ASP A 755 -21.57 16.11 -50.05
CA ASP A 755 -21.86 17.51 -50.37
C ASP A 755 -20.70 18.26 -51.05
N THR A 756 -19.46 17.76 -50.96
CA THR A 756 -18.30 18.34 -51.67
C THR A 756 -18.12 17.84 -53.10
N ILE A 757 -18.77 16.72 -53.46
CA ILE A 757 -18.73 16.16 -54.82
C ILE A 757 -19.69 16.97 -55.69
N PRO A 758 -19.24 17.53 -56.84
CA PRO A 758 -20.10 18.34 -57.71
C PRO A 758 -21.32 17.58 -58.22
N ASP A 759 -22.50 18.19 -58.07
CA ASP A 759 -23.78 17.61 -58.52
C ASP A 759 -23.80 17.34 -60.03
N SER A 760 -23.05 18.11 -60.82
CA SER A 760 -22.97 17.98 -62.29
C SER A 760 -22.45 16.61 -62.74
N LEU A 761 -21.62 15.94 -61.94
CA LEU A 761 -21.14 14.59 -62.25
C LEU A 761 -22.28 13.57 -62.19
N GLU A 762 -23.19 13.73 -61.23
CA GLU A 762 -24.36 12.86 -61.09
C GLU A 762 -25.43 13.17 -62.13
N GLU A 763 -25.64 14.46 -62.43
CA GLU A 763 -26.54 14.90 -63.51
C GLU A 763 -26.10 14.33 -64.86
N SER A 764 -24.78 14.35 -65.15
CA SER A 764 -24.25 13.77 -66.39
C SER A 764 -24.51 12.26 -66.48
N ALA A 765 -24.28 11.51 -65.39
CA ALA A 765 -24.57 10.07 -65.35
C ALA A 765 -26.07 9.75 -65.51
N MET A 766 -26.94 10.59 -64.94
CA MET A 766 -28.39 10.43 -65.08
C MET A 766 -28.88 10.76 -66.51
N ILE A 767 -28.25 11.71 -67.19
CA ILE A 767 -28.50 11.98 -68.62
C ILE A 767 -28.10 10.77 -69.48
N ASP A 768 -27.01 10.07 -69.11
CA ASP A 768 -26.58 8.80 -69.73
C ASP A 768 -27.48 7.60 -69.38
N GLY A 769 -28.59 7.83 -68.65
CA GLY A 769 -29.59 6.80 -68.31
C GLY A 769 -29.30 6.03 -67.03
N ALA A 770 -28.30 6.42 -66.23
CA ALA A 770 -28.04 5.77 -64.95
C ALA A 770 -29.16 6.04 -63.94
N THR A 771 -29.60 5.01 -63.22
CA THR A 771 -30.49 5.20 -62.05
C THR A 771 -29.75 5.90 -60.92
N ARG A 772 -30.46 6.46 -59.94
CA ARG A 772 -29.82 7.10 -58.76
C ARG A 772 -28.92 6.14 -57.99
N PHE A 773 -29.33 4.89 -57.82
CA PHE A 773 -28.49 3.88 -57.15
C PHE A 773 -27.25 3.52 -58.00
N GLN A 774 -27.41 3.41 -59.33
CA GLN A 774 -26.26 3.21 -60.22
C GLN A 774 -25.29 4.41 -60.18
N THR A 775 -25.83 5.63 -60.13
CA THR A 775 -25.06 6.87 -60.00
C THR A 775 -24.30 6.91 -58.67
N PHE A 776 -24.96 6.58 -57.56
CA PHE A 776 -24.32 6.41 -56.26
C PHE A 776 -23.18 5.39 -56.31
N TRP A 777 -23.47 4.16 -56.76
CA TRP A 777 -22.52 3.05 -56.71
C TRP A 777 -21.33 3.22 -57.67
N ARG A 778 -21.55 3.80 -58.86
CA ARG A 778 -20.53 3.92 -59.91
C ARG A 778 -19.79 5.26 -59.94
N ILE A 779 -20.38 6.34 -59.41
CA ILE A 779 -19.79 7.69 -59.47
C ILE A 779 -19.45 8.19 -58.06
N VAL A 780 -20.46 8.32 -57.19
CA VAL A 780 -20.28 8.96 -55.88
C VAL A 780 -19.42 8.12 -54.95
N LEU A 781 -19.69 6.81 -54.87
CA LEU A 781 -18.99 5.90 -53.96
C LEU A 781 -17.49 5.79 -54.28
N PRO A 782 -17.04 5.59 -55.54
CA PRO A 782 -15.61 5.61 -55.88
C PRO A 782 -14.91 6.95 -55.64
N LEU A 783 -15.58 8.07 -55.89
CA LEU A 783 -15.04 9.41 -55.58
C LEU A 783 -14.96 9.69 -54.08
N SER A 784 -15.67 8.90 -53.27
CA SER A 784 -15.69 8.98 -51.82
C SER A 784 -14.71 8.03 -51.11
N LEU A 785 -13.81 7.37 -51.85
CA LEU A 785 -12.75 6.53 -51.25
C LEU A 785 -11.99 7.18 -50.08
N PRO A 786 -11.66 8.49 -50.10
CA PRO A 786 -10.99 9.13 -48.97
C PRO A 786 -11.84 9.12 -47.69
N ILE A 787 -13.13 9.43 -47.77
CA ILE A 787 -14.00 9.40 -46.58
C ILE A 787 -14.32 7.96 -46.14
N ILE A 788 -14.39 7.01 -47.08
CA ILE A 788 -14.51 5.58 -46.75
C ILE A 788 -13.32 5.13 -45.90
N ALA A 789 -12.10 5.47 -46.32
CA ALA A 789 -10.89 5.15 -45.58
C ALA A 789 -10.89 5.80 -44.19
N VAL A 790 -11.26 7.08 -44.09
CA VAL A 790 -11.37 7.78 -42.79
C VAL A 790 -12.38 7.12 -41.87
N VAL A 791 -13.60 6.85 -42.34
CA VAL A 791 -14.65 6.23 -41.50
C VAL A 791 -14.26 4.81 -41.10
N MET A 792 -13.61 4.05 -42.00
CA MET A 792 -13.11 2.71 -41.70
C MET A 792 -12.06 2.74 -40.59
N ILE A 793 -11.06 3.63 -40.69
CA ILE A 793 -10.00 3.77 -39.67
C ILE A 793 -10.61 4.21 -38.33
N LEU A 794 -11.42 5.26 -38.32
CA LEU A 794 -12.00 5.80 -37.10
C LEU A 794 -12.92 4.78 -36.41
N THR A 795 -13.73 4.06 -37.18
CA THR A 795 -14.63 3.03 -36.63
C THR A 795 -13.82 1.85 -36.12
N PHE A 796 -12.83 1.37 -36.87
CA PHE A 796 -11.97 0.28 -36.42
C PHE A 796 -11.24 0.65 -35.13
N MET A 797 -10.58 1.82 -35.07
CA MET A 797 -9.87 2.27 -33.87
C MET A 797 -10.80 2.43 -32.66
N ASN A 798 -12.01 2.97 -32.87
CA ASN A 798 -12.96 3.16 -31.78
C ASN A 798 -13.44 1.80 -31.22
N ILE A 799 -13.78 0.85 -32.08
CA ILE A 799 -14.26 -0.48 -31.65
C ILE A 799 -13.12 -1.35 -31.09
N PHE A 800 -11.92 -1.26 -31.66
CA PHE A 800 -10.76 -2.02 -31.19
C PHE A 800 -10.34 -1.63 -29.77
N ASN A 801 -10.50 -0.35 -29.41
CA ASN A 801 -10.20 0.18 -28.08
C ASN A 801 -11.43 0.21 -27.15
N GLU A 802 -12.60 -0.26 -27.60
CA GLU A 802 -13.81 -0.27 -26.77
C GLU A 802 -13.69 -1.34 -25.68
N PHE A 803 -13.73 -0.89 -24.43
CA PHE A 803 -13.60 -1.73 -23.25
C PHE A 803 -14.94 -1.96 -22.54
N VAL A 804 -15.75 -0.90 -22.39
CA VAL A 804 -16.86 -0.88 -21.43
C VAL A 804 -17.95 -1.84 -21.86
N MET A 805 -18.46 -1.72 -23.08
CA MET A 805 -19.48 -2.63 -23.62
C MET A 805 -18.93 -4.05 -23.75
N ALA A 806 -17.70 -4.19 -24.27
CA ALA A 806 -17.06 -5.50 -24.42
C ALA A 806 -16.96 -6.26 -23.09
N ARG A 807 -16.60 -5.60 -21.98
CA ARG A 807 -16.42 -6.24 -20.67
C ARG A 807 -17.73 -6.82 -20.10
N ILE A 808 -18.86 -6.19 -20.37
CA ILE A 808 -20.16 -6.66 -19.85
C ILE A 808 -20.75 -7.76 -20.74
N VAL A 809 -20.51 -7.70 -22.05
CA VAL A 809 -21.00 -8.71 -22.98
C VAL A 809 -20.17 -9.98 -22.92
N LEU A 810 -18.84 -9.86 -22.89
CA LEU A 810 -17.89 -10.98 -22.90
C LEU A 810 -17.56 -11.41 -21.48
N GLN A 811 -17.97 -12.62 -21.11
CA GLN A 811 -17.88 -13.14 -19.74
C GLN A 811 -16.73 -14.14 -19.60
N SER A 812 -16.51 -14.98 -20.61
CA SER A 812 -15.45 -15.97 -20.65
C SER A 812 -14.15 -15.34 -21.15
N GLU A 813 -13.04 -15.62 -20.44
CA GLU A 813 -11.72 -15.11 -20.78
C GLU A 813 -11.27 -15.48 -22.19
N ALA A 814 -11.67 -16.66 -22.67
CA ALA A 814 -11.41 -17.11 -24.04
C ALA A 814 -12.05 -16.21 -25.12
N ASN A 815 -13.12 -15.49 -24.79
CA ASN A 815 -13.87 -14.65 -25.72
C ASN A 815 -13.55 -13.16 -25.59
N TYR A 816 -12.71 -12.75 -24.63
CA TYR A 816 -12.34 -11.36 -24.45
C TYR A 816 -11.75 -10.73 -25.72
N THR A 817 -12.02 -9.44 -25.89
CA THR A 817 -11.28 -8.57 -26.80
C THR A 817 -9.98 -8.14 -26.13
N TYR A 818 -9.07 -7.58 -26.91
CA TYR A 818 -7.78 -7.05 -26.52
C TYR A 818 -7.93 -6.02 -25.41
N ALA A 819 -8.85 -5.07 -25.54
CA ALA A 819 -9.08 -4.03 -24.53
C ALA A 819 -9.53 -4.65 -23.19
N VAL A 820 -10.39 -5.67 -23.22
CA VAL A 820 -10.85 -6.39 -22.02
C VAL A 820 -9.73 -7.24 -21.43
N GLY A 821 -9.00 -7.97 -22.27
CA GLY A 821 -7.89 -8.81 -21.87
C GLY A 821 -6.71 -8.01 -21.30
N LEU A 822 -6.42 -6.82 -21.86
CA LEU A 822 -5.37 -5.92 -21.38
C LEU A 822 -5.62 -5.49 -19.93
N GLN A 823 -6.89 -5.33 -19.53
CA GLN A 823 -7.26 -5.03 -18.14
C GLN A 823 -6.75 -6.11 -17.17
N THR A 824 -6.69 -7.37 -17.59
CA THR A 824 -6.33 -8.49 -16.69
C THR A 824 -4.89 -8.39 -16.17
N PHE A 825 -3.99 -7.73 -16.90
CA PHE A 825 -2.62 -7.44 -16.44
C PHE A 825 -2.55 -6.32 -15.38
N SER A 826 -3.66 -5.62 -15.13
CA SER A 826 -3.78 -4.52 -14.17
C SER A 826 -4.60 -4.87 -12.92
N THR A 827 -5.28 -6.02 -12.88
CA THR A 827 -6.27 -6.37 -11.83
C THR A 827 -5.89 -7.62 -11.01
N GLY A 828 -4.61 -7.96 -10.92
CA GLY A 828 -4.10 -9.09 -10.13
C GLY A 828 -4.05 -8.82 -8.61
N PRO A 829 -3.97 -9.88 -7.77
CA PRO A 829 -3.94 -9.76 -6.30
C PRO A 829 -2.69 -9.06 -5.74
N TYR A 830 -1.62 -8.93 -6.52
CA TYR A 830 -0.37 -8.27 -6.11
C TYR A 830 0.20 -7.47 -7.29
N GLU A 831 -0.09 -6.17 -7.32
CA GLU A 831 0.41 -5.17 -8.27
C GLU A 831 0.04 -5.37 -9.77
N THR A 832 0.16 -4.30 -10.54
CA THR A 832 0.00 -4.32 -12.01
C THR A 832 1.28 -4.90 -12.64
N GLU A 833 1.13 -5.85 -13.56
CA GLU A 833 2.25 -6.43 -14.30
C GLU A 833 2.70 -5.48 -15.42
N TRP A 834 3.38 -4.39 -15.04
CA TRP A 834 3.72 -3.30 -15.97
C TRP A 834 4.53 -3.76 -17.19
N GLY A 835 5.41 -4.75 -17.04
CA GLY A 835 6.16 -5.34 -18.16
C GLY A 835 5.23 -5.96 -19.21
N LEU A 836 4.35 -6.86 -18.79
CA LEU A 836 3.36 -7.52 -19.66
C LEU A 836 2.31 -6.53 -20.19
N PHE A 837 1.81 -5.63 -19.35
CA PHE A 837 0.84 -4.61 -19.73
C PHE A 837 1.38 -3.68 -20.83
N THR A 838 2.62 -3.21 -20.70
CA THR A 838 3.24 -2.32 -21.71
C THR A 838 3.64 -3.07 -22.98
N ALA A 839 4.15 -4.30 -22.88
CA ALA A 839 4.40 -5.16 -24.04
C ALA A 839 3.09 -5.48 -24.81
N ALA A 840 2.02 -5.83 -24.10
CA ALA A 840 0.70 -6.04 -24.65
C ALA A 840 0.12 -4.76 -25.29
N SER A 841 0.38 -3.60 -24.68
CA SER A 841 0.02 -2.29 -25.23
C SER A 841 0.68 -2.02 -26.59
N LEU A 842 1.98 -2.32 -26.72
CA LEU A 842 2.72 -2.16 -27.98
C LEU A 842 2.24 -3.13 -29.06
N LEU A 843 2.07 -4.41 -28.71
CA LEU A 843 1.55 -5.40 -29.64
C LEU A 843 0.13 -5.07 -30.11
N GLY A 844 -0.73 -4.57 -29.22
CA GLY A 844 -2.08 -4.12 -29.55
C GLY A 844 -2.14 -2.92 -30.49
N ALA A 845 -1.11 -2.06 -30.49
CA ALA A 845 -1.02 -0.95 -31.44
C ALA A 845 -0.71 -1.41 -32.88
N VAL A 846 -0.07 -2.57 -33.06
CA VAL A 846 0.41 -3.05 -34.36
C VAL A 846 -0.73 -3.20 -35.39
N PRO A 847 -1.88 -3.86 -35.10
CA PRO A 847 -2.98 -3.96 -36.07
C PRO A 847 -3.54 -2.61 -36.52
N MET A 848 -3.64 -1.64 -35.61
CA MET A 848 -4.11 -0.28 -35.94
C MET A 848 -3.13 0.44 -36.88
N ILE A 849 -1.83 0.33 -36.62
CA ILE A 849 -0.78 0.90 -37.48
C ILE A 849 -0.82 0.26 -38.88
N ILE A 850 -0.91 -1.08 -38.95
CA ILE A 850 -1.01 -1.81 -40.22
C ILE A 850 -2.23 -1.34 -41.02
N LEU A 851 -3.39 -1.23 -40.36
CA LEU A 851 -4.62 -0.76 -41.02
C LEU A 851 -4.44 0.68 -41.54
N PHE A 852 -3.96 1.59 -40.70
CA PHE A 852 -3.72 2.98 -41.09
C PHE A 852 -2.79 3.08 -42.31
N LEU A 853 -1.63 2.42 -42.26
CA LEU A 853 -0.65 2.43 -43.36
C LEU A 853 -1.24 1.82 -44.65
N SER A 854 -2.04 0.76 -44.54
CA SER A 854 -2.68 0.12 -45.70
C SER A 854 -3.70 1.02 -46.41
N LEU A 855 -4.40 1.87 -45.64
CA LEU A 855 -5.45 2.77 -46.12
C LEU A 855 -4.94 4.19 -46.45
N GLN A 856 -3.73 4.55 -46.02
CA GLN A 856 -3.13 5.88 -46.17
C GLN A 856 -3.16 6.41 -47.61
N LYS A 857 -2.93 5.54 -48.61
CA LYS A 857 -2.95 5.91 -50.04
C LYS A 857 -4.29 6.49 -50.50
N TRP A 858 -5.40 6.14 -49.84
CA TRP A 858 -6.73 6.64 -50.16
C TRP A 858 -7.07 7.95 -49.45
N ILE A 859 -6.29 8.35 -48.44
CA ILE A 859 -6.50 9.60 -47.68
C ILE A 859 -5.90 10.81 -48.41
N ILE A 860 -4.92 10.59 -49.30
CA ILE A 860 -4.25 11.67 -50.04
C ILE A 860 -5.20 12.21 -51.13
N GLY A 861 -5.57 13.49 -51.03
CA GLY A 861 -6.56 14.13 -51.90
C GLY A 861 -6.13 14.29 -53.37
N GLY A 862 -7.10 14.59 -54.24
CA GLY A 862 -6.88 14.87 -55.68
C GLY A 862 -7.85 14.20 -56.66
N LEU A 863 -8.73 13.30 -56.20
CA LEU A 863 -9.62 12.51 -57.08
C LEU A 863 -10.65 13.33 -57.88
N THR A 864 -11.01 14.53 -57.42
CA THR A 864 -11.95 15.44 -58.10
C THR A 864 -11.26 16.54 -58.90
N GLN A 865 -9.93 16.68 -58.80
CA GLN A 865 -9.19 17.72 -59.53
C GLN A 865 -9.26 17.47 -61.05
N GLY A 866 -9.72 18.48 -61.80
CA GLY A 866 -9.85 18.43 -63.26
C GLY A 866 -11.19 17.90 -63.81
N SER A 867 -12.09 17.44 -62.94
CA SER A 867 -13.41 16.90 -63.34
C SER A 867 -14.44 17.98 -63.68
N VAL A 868 -14.33 19.16 -63.05
CA VAL A 868 -15.18 20.33 -63.31
C VAL A 868 -14.25 21.54 -63.45
N LYS A 869 -14.49 22.36 -64.47
CA LYS A 869 -13.75 23.60 -64.68
C LYS A 869 -14.30 24.66 -63.72
N GLY A 870 -13.55 24.99 -62.66
CA GLY A 870 -13.96 25.95 -61.62
C GLY A 870 -12.82 26.29 -60.69
#